data_AF-A0A4S9LAU8-F1
#
_entry.id   AF-A0A4S9LAU8-F1
#
_cell.length_a   1.000
_cell.length_b   1.000
_cell.length_c   1.000
_cell.angle_alpha   90.00
_cell.angle_beta   90.00
_cell.angle_gamma   90.00
#
_symmetry.space_group_name_H-M   'P 1'
#
loop_
_entity.id
_entity.type
_entity.pdbx_description
1 polymer ?
#
loop_
_entity_poly.entity_id
_entity_poly.type
_entity_poly.pdbx_seq_one_letter_code
_entity_poly.pdbx_strand_id
1 'polypeptide(L)'
;MRVSTYLAALATVACASAKAWGNSTTAGSVTFDNNRRLLFDTDGNQIDAVGAKINEFGGRYYLYGNSVSQKDAFYGVKSYSSNDLLNWQYEGYLFNIDDGKNPCTGSGGCGRPHIIYNQNASTYILWANAGSVGYQVATSDSPTGPFVFQSSPAMIDPQFDGLQPADHAVEIIDGKGYLVFSALNFRDPRAGSLFPQVYQTLHISELTDDFLNTTGVSYPVASNATAELDFVDEQAESPDVFKRGNYFYIGGSNTCGYCNGTLALLYRSESIQGPWTRQILAGYGCNSQFEGVTPLVDPSTGETTYLWSGTSVPGGDPRVGFSGHIYQPLVFNTDGSVQDLDCSVDAEFTVTFPKGNSTTATGNATEAGDASPALAVYSPVCDSDFFTLYQTWPASQDGTIESVSLNVARGHQEAALSLTLFKFSSHEDLLTPGYKWTQLGTASFFANQTTWVFDTVTVPVSTNGTVSKGEFLGVSIAGFDVSPWCHLEYDGADEDYILYAQGGGQYSLRGAQGKTSPVYQRVGKSVKFFATYAVDSIYSEPQQMEPSILRTLAQAGRSSKSWAQSTRINHQCTRTFTNSPRCGLREQSKGVTAENSTSQGQPAANLSQEVTEEEKDHYDRVVEHSKKSQMRSPWMHEGSDKPPVARMRSAGAMVKGKLLTTPSRMLKLILPLTTRDANKDRKNVEPLALLVHPQQPLSYLERLIQSELPVIKNDNGEDKIPAVHFRAQDLGEEAINPDRHEPDEDSEEYKFEHSEDFKIDGKTERTGKLNESGDNAVKPVQPANPVKEPDPEHPDFVRWSPSTEIGDFIRDAARGKEFSVDVEGAPEPIFVAVPSFADRTYYLRMRLRKTAKQISSLADIKTECDRLAHKSAQRVAQGGFAVLVGWWGSVYVLTFQTDLGWDVMEPVTYLVGLSTLIGGYMWFLYHNREVSYRSAMNFTVSKRQDKLYQAKGFDVSKWDALVEEGNRLRREIKMVAEEYDVDWDEAREEGDEKVAKALRDERRKKQISKDGEDEEGKKRKKSKEDDEDDD
;
A
#
# COMPACT_ATOMS: atom_id res chain seq x y z
N MET A 1 -66.72 -33.40 -18.17
CA MET A 1 -66.38 -34.83 -18.19
C MET A 1 -66.08 -35.30 -19.61
N ARG A 2 -64.77 -35.56 -19.85
CA ARG A 2 -64.17 -36.61 -20.69
C ARG A 2 -64.33 -36.52 -22.23
N VAL A 3 -63.34 -36.84 -23.07
CA VAL A 3 -61.91 -37.24 -22.97
C VAL A 3 -61.36 -37.29 -24.43
N SER A 4 -60.07 -36.99 -24.61
CA SER A 4 -59.14 -37.35 -25.73
C SER A 4 -59.45 -36.87 -27.15
N THR A 5 -58.51 -36.32 -27.93
CA THR A 5 -57.11 -36.74 -28.16
C THR A 5 -56.18 -35.55 -28.47
N TYR A 6 -55.12 -35.40 -27.69
CA TYR A 6 -53.93 -34.57 -27.93
C TYR A 6 -52.70 -35.50 -27.78
N LEU A 7 -51.82 -35.59 -28.79
CA LEU A 7 -50.37 -35.82 -28.68
C LEU A 7 -49.78 -36.09 -30.07
N ALA A 8 -48.62 -35.47 -30.32
CA ALA A 8 -47.71 -35.66 -31.46
C ALA A 8 -47.99 -34.85 -32.75
N ALA A 9 -47.79 -33.52 -32.70
CA ALA A 9 -47.36 -32.73 -33.85
C ALA A 9 -46.92 -31.31 -33.42
N LEU A 10 -45.83 -31.19 -32.64
CA LEU A 10 -45.16 -29.90 -32.34
C LEU A 10 -43.73 -30.18 -31.85
N ALA A 11 -42.89 -30.68 -32.75
CA ALA A 11 -41.43 -30.66 -32.64
C ALA A 11 -40.90 -30.57 -34.07
N THR A 12 -39.83 -29.77 -34.27
CA THR A 12 -39.18 -29.41 -35.55
C THR A 12 -39.90 -28.34 -36.38
N VAL A 13 -39.70 -27.06 -36.04
CA VAL A 13 -39.27 -25.93 -36.92
C VAL A 13 -39.18 -24.69 -36.01
N ALA A 14 -38.00 -24.44 -35.42
CA ALA A 14 -37.57 -23.14 -34.88
C ALA A 14 -36.07 -23.22 -34.53
N CYS A 15 -35.23 -23.53 -35.51
CA CYS A 15 -33.79 -23.32 -35.46
C CYS A 15 -33.42 -22.56 -36.73
N ALA A 16 -33.49 -21.23 -36.66
CA ALA A 16 -33.00 -20.35 -37.70
C ALA A 16 -32.46 -19.07 -37.04
N SER A 17 -31.15 -19.08 -36.81
CA SER A 17 -30.24 -17.94 -36.92
C SER A 17 -30.61 -16.66 -36.15
N ALA A 18 -30.18 -16.61 -34.89
CA ALA A 18 -29.65 -15.35 -34.38
C ALA A 18 -28.45 -14.99 -35.27
N LYS A 19 -28.55 -13.88 -36.01
CA LYS A 19 -27.42 -13.30 -36.72
C LYS A 19 -26.39 -12.88 -35.67
N ALA A 20 -25.39 -13.72 -35.46
CA ALA A 20 -24.10 -13.24 -34.99
C ALA A 20 -23.65 -12.15 -35.98
N TRP A 21 -23.52 -10.92 -35.52
CA TRP A 21 -22.65 -9.97 -36.18
C TRP A 21 -21.23 -10.51 -36.05
N GLY A 22 -20.87 -11.41 -36.96
CA GLY A 22 -19.49 -11.81 -37.19
C GLY A 22 -18.76 -10.64 -37.82
N ASN A 23 -18.37 -9.65 -37.02
CA ASN A 23 -17.17 -8.90 -37.33
C ASN A 23 -16.03 -9.90 -37.22
N SER A 24 -15.27 -10.08 -38.29
CA SER A 24 -13.99 -10.78 -38.24
C SER A 24 -13.07 -9.96 -37.33
N THR A 25 -13.11 -10.23 -36.02
CA THR A 25 -12.22 -9.62 -35.03
C THR A 25 -10.83 -10.23 -35.21
N THR A 26 -9.84 -9.37 -35.41
CA THR A 26 -8.46 -9.81 -35.59
C THR A 26 -7.88 -10.17 -34.22
N ALA A 27 -7.07 -11.22 -34.12
CA ALA A 27 -6.36 -11.54 -32.88
C ALA A 27 -5.27 -10.48 -32.63
N GLY A 28 -5.32 -9.83 -31.47
CA GLY A 28 -4.25 -9.00 -30.92
C GLY A 28 -3.47 -9.78 -29.87
N SER A 29 -2.24 -9.35 -29.58
CA SER A 29 -1.40 -9.92 -28.54
C SER A 29 -0.74 -8.80 -27.74
N VAL A 30 -0.70 -8.93 -26.42
CA VAL A 30 -0.05 -8.01 -25.50
C VAL A 30 0.77 -8.80 -24.48
N THR A 31 1.94 -8.26 -24.11
CA THR A 31 2.81 -8.84 -23.08
C THR A 31 2.75 -7.97 -21.83
N PHE A 32 2.28 -8.57 -20.74
CA PHE A 32 2.30 -7.99 -19.39
C PHE A 32 3.53 -8.47 -18.64
N ASP A 33 4.07 -7.65 -17.76
CA ASP A 33 5.22 -7.98 -16.93
C ASP A 33 5.02 -7.46 -15.50
N ASN A 34 5.68 -8.10 -14.54
CA ASN A 34 5.49 -7.80 -13.11
C ASN A 34 6.16 -6.50 -12.64
N ASN A 35 7.08 -5.94 -13.43
CA ASN A 35 7.88 -4.76 -13.07
C ASN A 35 7.27 -3.45 -13.61
N ARG A 36 6.67 -3.47 -14.80
CA ARG A 36 6.02 -2.32 -15.46
C ARG A 36 4.62 -2.11 -14.91
N ARG A 37 4.58 -1.50 -13.73
CA ARG A 37 3.33 -1.22 -13.00
C ARG A 37 2.66 0.06 -13.45
N LEU A 38 3.44 1.10 -13.76
CA LEU A 38 2.89 2.36 -14.26
C LEU A 38 2.52 2.23 -15.73
N LEU A 39 1.26 2.51 -16.03
CA LEU A 39 0.75 2.62 -17.39
C LEU A 39 0.51 4.09 -17.74
N PHE A 40 0.56 4.40 -19.03
CA PHE A 40 0.39 5.76 -19.53
C PHE A 40 -0.66 5.83 -20.64
N ASP A 41 -1.39 6.93 -20.68
CA ASP A 41 -2.30 7.23 -21.78
C ASP A 41 -1.53 7.70 -23.03
N THR A 42 -2.25 7.91 -24.14
CA THR A 42 -1.68 8.35 -25.42
C THR A 42 -1.04 9.74 -25.37
N ASP A 43 -1.38 10.56 -24.37
CA ASP A 43 -0.81 11.87 -24.12
C ASP A 43 0.37 11.81 -23.11
N GLY A 44 0.68 10.63 -22.60
CA GLY A 44 1.80 10.36 -21.71
C GLY A 44 1.49 10.56 -20.23
N ASN A 45 0.25 10.86 -19.84
CA ASN A 45 -0.13 10.96 -18.44
C ASN A 45 -0.23 9.58 -17.81
N GLN A 46 0.02 9.47 -16.50
CA GLN A 46 -0.21 8.22 -15.79
C GLN A 46 -1.70 7.85 -15.85
N ILE A 47 -1.99 6.57 -16.11
CA ILE A 47 -3.34 6.04 -15.96
C ILE A 47 -3.69 6.05 -14.47
N ASP A 48 -4.50 7.03 -14.08
CA ASP A 48 -5.03 7.25 -12.74
C ASP A 48 -6.39 6.56 -12.61
N ALA A 49 -6.36 5.28 -12.21
CA ALA A 49 -7.55 4.42 -12.14
C ALA A 49 -7.40 3.37 -11.02
N VAL A 50 -7.58 3.75 -9.76
CA VAL A 50 -7.46 2.81 -8.62
C VAL A 50 -8.75 2.00 -8.42
N GLY A 51 -8.64 0.71 -8.07
CA GLY A 51 -9.78 -0.17 -7.81
C GLY A 51 -10.52 -0.51 -9.10
N ALA A 52 -9.77 -0.72 -10.18
CA ALA A 52 -10.26 -0.76 -11.55
C ALA A 52 -10.34 -2.16 -12.13
N LYS A 53 -11.38 -2.41 -12.94
CA LYS A 53 -11.52 -3.61 -13.77
C LYS A 53 -11.53 -3.22 -15.24
N ILE A 54 -10.93 -4.06 -16.10
CA ILE A 54 -11.07 -3.90 -17.55
C ILE A 54 -12.39 -4.53 -17.98
N ASN A 55 -13.23 -3.76 -18.67
CA ASN A 55 -14.46 -4.24 -19.28
C ASN A 55 -14.35 -4.22 -20.80
N GLU A 56 -14.96 -5.19 -21.46
CA GLU A 56 -15.07 -5.22 -22.93
C GLU A 56 -16.50 -4.87 -23.33
N PHE A 57 -16.66 -3.80 -24.10
CA PHE A 57 -17.94 -3.37 -24.65
C PHE A 57 -17.81 -3.09 -26.14
N GLY A 58 -18.55 -3.83 -26.96
CA GLY A 58 -18.65 -3.58 -28.40
C GLY A 58 -17.32 -3.67 -29.16
N GLY A 59 -16.40 -4.53 -28.73
CA GLY A 59 -15.08 -4.69 -29.33
C GLY A 59 -14.06 -3.62 -28.94
N ARG A 60 -14.32 -2.87 -27.86
CA ARG A 60 -13.36 -1.95 -27.22
C ARG A 60 -13.23 -2.30 -25.75
N TYR A 61 -12.03 -2.06 -25.21
CA TYR A 61 -11.71 -2.25 -23.82
C TYR A 61 -11.80 -0.92 -23.09
N TYR A 62 -12.36 -0.94 -21.89
CA TYR A 62 -12.52 0.21 -21.05
C TYR A 62 -11.94 -0.08 -19.67
N LEU A 63 -11.20 0.87 -19.13
CA LEU A 63 -10.66 0.84 -17.78
C LEU A 63 -11.29 1.98 -17.00
N TYR A 64 -11.97 1.63 -15.91
CA TYR A 64 -12.67 2.57 -15.04
C TYR A 64 -12.08 2.47 -13.64
N GLY A 65 -11.68 3.59 -13.05
CA GLY A 65 -11.14 3.58 -11.71
C GLY A 65 -11.25 4.92 -11.01
N ASN A 66 -11.07 4.88 -9.70
CA ASN A 66 -11.05 6.06 -8.87
C ASN A 66 -9.82 6.91 -9.18
N SER A 67 -10.02 8.22 -9.34
CA SER A 67 -8.92 9.16 -9.52
C SER A 67 -8.40 9.64 -8.17
N VAL A 68 -7.08 9.69 -8.02
CA VAL A 68 -6.37 10.27 -6.87
C VAL A 68 -5.52 11.48 -7.29
N SER A 69 -5.64 11.95 -8.54
CA SER A 69 -4.90 13.08 -9.09
C SER A 69 -5.07 14.40 -8.33
N GLN A 70 -6.27 14.72 -7.84
CA GLN A 70 -6.60 16.05 -7.30
C GLN A 70 -6.41 16.18 -5.79
N LYS A 71 -6.65 15.12 -5.04
CA LYS A 71 -6.61 15.08 -3.58
C LYS A 71 -5.88 13.82 -3.14
N ASP A 72 -5.39 13.83 -1.91
CA ASP A 72 -4.89 12.63 -1.23
C ASP A 72 -6.05 11.70 -0.79
N ALA A 73 -7.04 11.52 -1.68
CA ALA A 73 -8.27 10.74 -1.52
C ALA A 73 -9.00 10.60 -2.87
N PHE A 74 -9.93 9.65 -3.00
CA PHE A 74 -10.70 9.49 -4.24
C PHE A 74 -11.48 10.73 -4.64
N TYR A 75 -11.35 11.07 -5.92
CA TYR A 75 -11.95 12.22 -6.56
C TYR A 75 -12.50 11.81 -7.93
N GLY A 76 -13.76 11.38 -7.94
CA GLY A 76 -14.47 10.94 -9.14
C GLY A 76 -13.97 9.61 -9.70
N VAL A 77 -14.54 9.23 -10.84
CA VAL A 77 -14.18 8.03 -11.60
C VAL A 77 -13.72 8.46 -12.99
N LYS A 78 -12.45 8.20 -13.31
CA LYS A 78 -11.89 8.41 -14.65
C LYS A 78 -12.17 7.21 -15.53
N SER A 79 -12.26 7.45 -16.84
CA SER A 79 -12.44 6.41 -17.84
C SER A 79 -11.36 6.49 -18.92
N TYR A 80 -10.87 5.33 -19.33
CA TYR A 80 -9.90 5.17 -20.40
C TYR A 80 -10.41 4.09 -21.36
N SER A 81 -10.14 4.23 -22.65
CA SER A 81 -10.51 3.23 -23.65
C SER A 81 -9.33 2.79 -24.52
N SER A 82 -9.33 1.53 -24.95
CA SER A 82 -8.31 0.97 -25.83
C SER A 82 -8.92 -0.07 -26.78
N ASN A 83 -8.34 -0.19 -27.97
CA ASN A 83 -8.66 -1.25 -28.93
C ASN A 83 -7.60 -2.38 -28.94
N ASP A 84 -6.46 -2.17 -28.29
CA ASP A 84 -5.30 -3.05 -28.32
C ASP A 84 -4.64 -3.31 -26.94
N LEU A 85 -5.29 -2.87 -25.85
CA LEU A 85 -4.83 -2.99 -24.45
C LEU A 85 -3.46 -2.34 -24.16
N LEU A 86 -2.90 -1.62 -25.14
CA LEU A 86 -1.60 -0.96 -25.06
C LEU A 86 -1.75 0.55 -25.11
N ASN A 87 -2.51 1.05 -26.09
CA ASN A 87 -2.74 2.47 -26.31
C ASN A 87 -4.07 2.86 -25.67
N TRP A 88 -3.99 3.53 -24.53
CA TRP A 88 -5.15 3.96 -23.74
C TRP A 88 -5.46 5.43 -23.99
N GLN A 89 -6.66 5.71 -24.47
CA GLN A 89 -7.19 7.06 -24.64
C GLN A 89 -7.93 7.48 -23.38
N TYR A 90 -7.63 8.67 -22.83
CA TYR A 90 -8.42 9.25 -21.75
C TYR A 90 -9.77 9.76 -22.28
N GLU A 91 -10.87 9.31 -21.68
CA GLU A 91 -12.24 9.61 -22.11
C GLU A 91 -12.95 10.62 -21.18
N GLY A 92 -12.28 11.05 -20.11
CA GLY A 92 -12.83 11.97 -19.12
C GLY A 92 -13.43 11.29 -17.88
N TYR A 93 -14.07 12.10 -17.04
CA TYR A 93 -14.82 11.62 -15.87
C TYR A 93 -16.19 11.10 -16.28
N LEU A 94 -16.65 10.02 -15.64
CA LEU A 94 -17.94 9.39 -15.93
C LEU A 94 -19.15 10.27 -15.61
N PHE A 95 -19.00 11.29 -14.78
CA PHE A 95 -20.07 12.19 -14.36
C PHE A 95 -19.48 13.53 -13.91
N ASN A 96 -20.31 14.57 -13.84
CA ASN A 96 -19.90 15.86 -13.33
C ASN A 96 -19.71 15.80 -11.80
N ILE A 97 -18.48 16.03 -11.34
CA ILE A 97 -18.11 15.96 -9.93
C ILE A 97 -18.73 17.13 -9.13
N ASP A 98 -18.88 18.29 -9.75
CA ASP A 98 -19.25 19.55 -9.08
C ASP A 98 -20.77 19.87 -9.15
N ASP A 99 -21.61 18.97 -9.68
CA ASP A 99 -23.05 19.23 -9.92
C ASP A 99 -23.90 19.29 -8.63
N GLY A 100 -23.32 19.09 -7.44
CA GLY A 100 -24.00 19.12 -6.13
C GLY A 100 -25.09 18.05 -5.92
N LYS A 101 -25.53 17.38 -6.99
CA LYS A 101 -26.44 16.23 -7.05
C LYS A 101 -25.70 14.89 -7.06
N ASN A 102 -24.37 14.94 -7.15
CA ASN A 102 -23.53 13.77 -7.19
C ASN A 102 -23.29 13.23 -5.76
N PRO A 103 -23.64 11.96 -5.45
CA PRO A 103 -23.35 11.36 -4.15
C PRO A 103 -21.84 11.16 -3.88
N CYS A 104 -20.97 11.27 -4.89
CA CYS A 104 -19.52 11.08 -4.80
C CYS A 104 -18.74 12.30 -4.24
N THR A 105 -19.28 13.08 -3.29
CA THR A 105 -18.61 14.30 -2.78
C THR A 105 -17.60 14.02 -1.65
N GLY A 106 -16.52 14.81 -1.63
CA GLY A 106 -15.22 14.45 -1.06
C GLY A 106 -15.15 14.19 0.45
N SER A 107 -15.15 12.91 0.81
CA SER A 107 -14.43 12.31 1.96
C SER A 107 -14.14 10.80 1.73
N GLY A 108 -14.12 10.35 0.45
CA GLY A 108 -14.02 8.93 0.08
C GLY A 108 -15.13 8.39 -0.85
N GLY A 109 -15.82 9.27 -1.59
CA GLY A 109 -17.00 8.89 -2.37
C GLY A 109 -16.70 8.16 -3.69
N CYS A 110 -17.51 7.13 -3.97
CA CYS A 110 -17.61 6.33 -5.19
C CYS A 110 -16.47 5.34 -5.42
N GLY A 111 -16.05 4.65 -4.37
CA GLY A 111 -15.06 3.58 -4.44
C GLY A 111 -15.51 2.41 -5.33
N ARG A 112 -14.51 1.77 -5.94
CA ARG A 112 -14.63 0.50 -6.70
C ARG A 112 -15.75 0.53 -7.75
N PRO A 113 -15.63 1.39 -8.78
CA PRO A 113 -16.64 1.53 -9.81
C PRO A 113 -16.71 0.28 -10.70
N HIS A 114 -17.89 -0.32 -10.81
CA HIS A 114 -18.16 -1.42 -11.73
C HIS A 114 -19.27 -1.05 -12.70
N ILE A 115 -19.09 -1.37 -13.97
CA ILE A 115 -20.07 -1.09 -15.03
C ILE A 115 -20.52 -2.39 -15.67
N ILE A 116 -21.84 -2.56 -15.77
CA ILE A 116 -22.49 -3.64 -16.51
C ILE A 116 -23.37 -3.05 -17.62
N TYR A 117 -23.62 -3.83 -18.67
CA TYR A 117 -24.46 -3.42 -19.78
C TYR A 117 -25.79 -4.18 -19.79
N ASN A 118 -26.91 -3.46 -19.65
CA ASN A 118 -28.24 -4.03 -19.75
C ASN A 118 -28.67 -4.07 -21.22
N GLN A 119 -28.62 -5.26 -21.83
CA GLN A 119 -29.01 -5.46 -23.24
C GLN A 119 -30.50 -5.14 -23.50
N ASN A 120 -31.38 -5.35 -22.53
CA ASN A 120 -32.83 -5.12 -22.70
C ASN A 120 -33.16 -3.62 -22.72
N ALA A 121 -32.51 -2.85 -21.85
CA ALA A 121 -32.69 -1.40 -21.77
C ALA A 121 -31.74 -0.63 -22.71
N SER A 122 -30.72 -1.30 -23.27
CA SER A 122 -29.62 -0.69 -24.02
C SER A 122 -28.86 0.39 -23.23
N THR A 123 -28.75 0.22 -21.91
CA THR A 123 -28.12 1.17 -20.99
C THR A 123 -26.93 0.56 -20.27
N TYR A 124 -25.93 1.39 -20.00
CA TYR A 124 -24.81 1.10 -19.11
C TYR A 124 -25.21 1.48 -17.68
N ILE A 125 -24.87 0.62 -16.73
CA ILE A 125 -25.23 0.78 -15.32
C ILE A 125 -23.93 0.77 -14.51
N LEU A 126 -23.64 1.91 -13.89
CA LEU A 126 -22.53 2.09 -12.96
C LEU A 126 -23.00 1.78 -11.53
N TRP A 127 -22.23 0.95 -10.84
CA TRP A 127 -22.36 0.68 -9.40
C TRP A 127 -21.12 1.20 -8.68
N ALA A 128 -21.31 2.01 -7.64
CA ALA A 128 -20.22 2.61 -6.88
C ALA A 128 -20.49 2.62 -5.37
N ASN A 129 -19.44 2.47 -4.57
CA ASN A 129 -19.51 2.60 -3.12
C ASN A 129 -19.51 4.08 -2.71
N ALA A 130 -20.67 4.62 -2.37
CA ALA A 130 -20.82 5.97 -1.84
C ALA A 130 -22.03 6.11 -0.89
N GLY A 131 -21.87 6.92 0.15
CA GLY A 131 -22.92 7.19 1.13
C GLY A 131 -22.94 6.21 2.30
N SER A 132 -24.06 6.13 3.01
CA SER A 132 -24.13 5.43 4.30
C SER A 132 -24.63 3.99 4.24
N VAL A 133 -25.63 3.66 3.41
CA VAL A 133 -26.22 2.31 3.29
C VAL A 133 -26.59 2.06 1.83
N GLY A 134 -26.27 0.87 1.32
CA GLY A 134 -26.48 0.49 -0.07
C GLY A 134 -25.44 1.05 -1.05
N TYR A 135 -25.54 0.66 -2.31
CA TYR A 135 -24.63 1.09 -3.38
C TYR A 135 -25.27 2.16 -4.27
N GLN A 136 -24.50 3.15 -4.70
CA GLN A 136 -25.00 4.14 -5.65
C GLN A 136 -25.07 3.50 -7.04
N VAL A 137 -26.21 3.67 -7.69
CA VAL A 137 -26.45 3.20 -9.06
C VAL A 137 -26.67 4.40 -9.96
N ALA A 138 -26.01 4.41 -11.12
CA ALA A 138 -26.20 5.42 -12.14
C ALA A 138 -26.33 4.77 -13.52
N THR A 139 -27.06 5.42 -14.43
CA THR A 139 -27.25 4.91 -15.79
C THR A 139 -26.74 5.89 -16.85
N SER A 140 -26.32 5.35 -17.99
CA SER A 140 -25.94 6.13 -19.18
C SER A 140 -26.25 5.37 -20.47
N ASP A 141 -26.44 6.09 -21.56
CA ASP A 141 -26.53 5.51 -22.92
C ASP A 141 -25.13 5.27 -23.53
N SER A 142 -24.07 5.71 -22.86
CA SER A 142 -22.67 5.62 -23.30
C SER A 142 -21.79 4.93 -22.25
N PRO A 143 -20.80 4.11 -22.65
CA PRO A 143 -19.85 3.50 -21.71
C PRO A 143 -18.92 4.52 -21.05
N THR A 144 -18.84 5.76 -21.55
CA THR A 144 -17.99 6.85 -21.02
C THR A 144 -18.81 7.94 -20.32
N GLY A 145 -20.13 7.76 -20.20
CA GLY A 145 -21.02 8.73 -19.57
C GLY A 145 -21.53 9.83 -20.52
N PRO A 146 -22.13 10.90 -19.96
CA PRO A 146 -22.30 11.14 -18.52
C PRO A 146 -23.29 10.15 -17.89
N PHE A 147 -22.96 9.67 -16.69
CA PHE A 147 -23.81 8.82 -15.86
C PHE A 147 -24.70 9.68 -14.97
N VAL A 148 -25.97 9.28 -14.84
CA VAL A 148 -26.98 9.94 -14.00
C VAL A 148 -27.37 9.02 -12.85
N PHE A 149 -27.10 9.47 -11.62
CA PHE A 149 -27.40 8.72 -10.40
C PHE A 149 -28.90 8.61 -10.14
N GLN A 150 -29.31 7.46 -9.61
CA GLN A 150 -30.66 7.27 -9.08
C GLN A 150 -30.88 8.12 -7.83
N SER A 151 -32.15 8.40 -7.52
CA SER A 151 -32.52 9.15 -6.31
C SER A 151 -32.27 8.37 -5.02
N SER A 152 -32.14 7.05 -5.11
CA SER A 152 -31.99 6.15 -3.96
C SER A 152 -30.92 5.11 -4.24
N PRO A 153 -30.09 4.75 -3.26
CA PRO A 153 -29.11 3.67 -3.41
C PRO A 153 -29.79 2.31 -3.62
N ALA A 154 -29.12 1.40 -4.31
CA ALA A 154 -29.48 -0.01 -4.33
C ALA A 154 -29.29 -0.61 -2.93
N MET A 155 -30.31 -1.30 -2.46
CA MET A 155 -30.34 -1.93 -1.14
C MET A 155 -29.41 -3.14 -1.11
N ILE A 156 -28.86 -3.46 0.07
CA ILE A 156 -28.16 -4.72 0.32
C ILE A 156 -29.05 -5.64 1.17
N ASP A 157 -28.55 -6.81 1.57
CA ASP A 157 -29.28 -7.66 2.50
C ASP A 157 -29.57 -6.92 3.82
N PRO A 158 -30.85 -6.84 4.28
CA PRO A 158 -31.22 -6.08 5.47
C PRO A 158 -30.48 -6.45 6.74
N GLN A 159 -29.89 -7.65 6.81
CA GLN A 159 -29.01 -8.03 7.92
C GLN A 159 -27.78 -7.12 8.06
N PHE A 160 -27.42 -6.39 7.01
CA PHE A 160 -26.29 -5.47 6.94
C PHE A 160 -26.69 -3.98 6.87
N ASP A 161 -27.96 -3.62 7.09
CA ASP A 161 -28.43 -2.21 7.07
C ASP A 161 -27.72 -1.30 8.08
N GLY A 162 -27.13 -1.89 9.13
CA GLY A 162 -26.33 -1.18 10.14
C GLY A 162 -24.85 -0.99 9.77
N LEU A 163 -24.39 -1.58 8.67
CA LEU A 163 -23.01 -1.54 8.20
C LEU A 163 -22.84 -0.49 7.10
N GLN A 164 -21.61 0.00 6.96
CA GLN A 164 -21.26 0.83 5.81
C GLN A 164 -20.97 -0.09 4.61
N PRO A 165 -21.43 0.28 3.39
CA PRO A 165 -21.01 -0.38 2.17
C PRO A 165 -19.49 -0.33 2.03
N ALA A 166 -18.88 -1.45 1.65
CA ALA A 166 -17.44 -1.58 1.44
C ALA A 166 -17.18 -1.97 -0.02
N ASP A 167 -16.12 -2.71 -0.29
CA ASP A 167 -15.77 -3.13 -1.64
C ASP A 167 -16.82 -4.09 -2.22
N HIS A 168 -17.19 -3.86 -3.48
CA HIS A 168 -18.13 -4.68 -4.23
C HIS A 168 -17.67 -4.91 -5.68
N ALA A 169 -18.32 -5.86 -6.34
CA ALA A 169 -18.32 -6.04 -7.77
C ALA A 169 -19.69 -6.47 -8.27
N VAL A 170 -20.01 -6.10 -9.50
CA VAL A 170 -21.21 -6.53 -10.21
C VAL A 170 -20.85 -7.16 -11.54
N GLU A 171 -21.53 -8.25 -11.89
CA GLU A 171 -21.34 -8.94 -13.16
C GLU A 171 -22.63 -9.58 -13.64
N ILE A 172 -22.80 -9.70 -14.96
CA ILE A 172 -23.92 -10.43 -15.56
C ILE A 172 -23.40 -11.80 -16.01
N ILE A 173 -23.92 -12.86 -15.40
CA ILE A 173 -23.54 -14.24 -15.68
C ILE A 173 -24.80 -15.01 -16.11
N ASP A 174 -24.75 -15.61 -17.30
CA ASP A 174 -25.86 -16.37 -17.89
C ASP A 174 -27.21 -15.61 -17.93
N GLY A 175 -27.15 -14.28 -18.13
CA GLY A 175 -28.33 -13.41 -18.22
C GLY A 175 -28.93 -12.99 -16.87
N LYS A 176 -28.32 -13.41 -15.75
CA LYS A 176 -28.65 -12.94 -14.40
C LYS A 176 -27.56 -12.01 -13.87
N GLY A 177 -27.96 -10.99 -13.12
CA GLY A 177 -27.03 -10.07 -12.45
C GLY A 177 -26.66 -10.56 -11.06
N TYR A 178 -25.40 -10.38 -10.68
CA TYR A 178 -24.89 -10.73 -9.35
C TYR A 178 -24.13 -9.54 -8.76
N LEU A 179 -24.34 -9.30 -7.47
CA LEU A 179 -23.54 -8.42 -6.63
C LEU A 179 -22.73 -9.29 -5.68
N VAL A 180 -21.42 -9.14 -5.69
CA VAL A 180 -20.56 -9.63 -4.61
C VAL A 180 -20.06 -8.43 -3.83
N PHE A 181 -20.21 -8.46 -2.51
CA PHE A 181 -19.84 -7.35 -1.66
C PHE A 181 -19.18 -7.79 -0.37
N SER A 182 -18.37 -6.90 0.20
CA SER A 182 -17.79 -7.07 1.51
C SER A 182 -18.71 -6.45 2.57
N ALA A 183 -19.06 -7.21 3.58
CA ALA A 183 -19.82 -6.74 4.74
C ALA A 183 -18.82 -6.34 5.85
N LEU A 184 -18.67 -5.04 6.11
CA LEU A 184 -17.63 -4.49 6.98
C LEU A 184 -18.21 -3.91 8.28
N ASN A 185 -17.75 -4.39 9.44
CA ASN A 185 -18.22 -3.91 10.75
C ASN A 185 -17.13 -3.21 11.58
N PHE A 186 -16.94 -1.90 11.33
CA PHE A 186 -16.07 -1.05 12.17
C PHE A 186 -16.61 -0.76 13.56
N ARG A 187 -17.88 -1.11 13.85
CA ARG A 187 -18.50 -0.91 15.16
C ARG A 187 -18.32 -2.11 16.09
N ASP A 188 -17.72 -3.19 15.60
CA ASP A 188 -17.41 -4.34 16.43
C ASP A 188 -16.45 -3.93 17.56
N PRO A 189 -16.68 -4.31 18.83
CA PRO A 189 -15.77 -3.97 19.94
C PRO A 189 -14.35 -4.55 19.78
N ARG A 190 -14.17 -5.52 18.88
CA ARG A 190 -12.86 -6.06 18.48
C ARG A 190 -12.19 -5.23 17.37
N ALA A 191 -12.92 -4.30 16.74
CA ALA A 191 -12.34 -3.37 15.77
C ALA A 191 -11.20 -2.57 16.45
N GLY A 192 -9.99 -2.66 15.90
CA GLY A 192 -8.78 -2.11 16.51
C GLY A 192 -7.92 -3.08 17.35
N SER A 193 -8.33 -4.35 17.53
CA SER A 193 -7.52 -5.43 18.14
C SER A 193 -6.37 -5.90 17.24
N LEU A 194 -5.18 -6.20 17.77
CA LEU A 194 -4.03 -6.60 16.94
C LEU A 194 -4.31 -7.83 16.05
N PHE A 195 -5.18 -8.76 16.47
CA PHE A 195 -5.61 -9.93 15.68
C PHE A 195 -7.01 -10.45 16.07
N PRO A 196 -7.98 -10.52 15.12
CA PRO A 196 -8.09 -9.71 13.91
C PRO A 196 -8.72 -8.34 14.23
N GLN A 197 -8.23 -7.33 13.53
CA GLN A 197 -8.48 -5.92 13.79
C GLN A 197 -9.79 -5.40 13.16
N VAL A 198 -10.40 -6.22 12.28
CA VAL A 198 -11.58 -5.89 11.46
C VAL A 198 -12.35 -7.19 11.16
N TYR A 199 -13.66 -7.18 11.33
CA TYR A 199 -14.56 -8.25 10.87
C TYR A 199 -15.15 -7.87 9.52
N GLN A 200 -14.76 -8.61 8.48
CA GLN A 200 -15.19 -8.39 7.11
C GLN A 200 -15.43 -9.71 6.38
N THR A 201 -16.66 -9.95 5.93
CA THR A 201 -17.03 -11.18 5.20
C THR A 201 -17.49 -10.86 3.79
N LEU A 202 -17.21 -11.75 2.84
CA LEU A 202 -17.74 -11.65 1.49
C LEU A 202 -19.13 -12.29 1.39
N HIS A 203 -20.02 -11.63 0.66
CA HIS A 203 -21.39 -12.07 0.41
C HIS A 203 -21.74 -11.91 -1.06
N ILE A 204 -22.56 -12.82 -1.59
CA ILE A 204 -23.10 -12.76 -2.95
C ILE A 204 -24.62 -12.67 -2.93
N SER A 205 -25.19 -11.77 -3.73
CA SER A 205 -26.64 -11.56 -3.90
C SER A 205 -27.02 -11.52 -5.38
N GLU A 206 -28.20 -12.05 -5.72
CA GLU A 206 -28.77 -11.85 -7.06
C GLU A 206 -29.33 -10.42 -7.19
N LEU A 207 -29.15 -9.81 -8.36
CA LEU A 207 -29.75 -8.53 -8.73
C LEU A 207 -31.19 -8.74 -9.23
N THR A 208 -31.97 -7.65 -9.23
CA THR A 208 -33.27 -7.58 -9.91
C THR A 208 -33.10 -7.67 -11.44
N ASP A 209 -34.17 -8.01 -12.16
CA ASP A 209 -34.12 -8.21 -13.63
C ASP A 209 -33.74 -6.94 -14.42
N ASP A 210 -33.89 -5.76 -13.83
CA ASP A 210 -33.45 -4.48 -14.39
C ASP A 210 -31.97 -4.16 -14.08
N PHE A 211 -31.33 -4.94 -13.21
CA PHE A 211 -29.98 -4.79 -12.69
C PHE A 211 -29.73 -3.49 -11.92
N LEU A 212 -30.79 -2.86 -11.41
CA LEU A 212 -30.74 -1.59 -10.70
C LEU A 212 -30.83 -1.74 -9.17
N ASN A 213 -31.15 -2.93 -8.66
CA ASN A 213 -31.24 -3.20 -7.24
C ASN A 213 -30.87 -4.66 -6.93
N THR A 214 -30.71 -5.01 -5.65
CA THR A 214 -30.55 -6.40 -5.22
C THR A 214 -31.89 -7.03 -4.87
N THR A 215 -31.90 -8.36 -4.78
CA THR A 215 -33.05 -9.12 -4.25
C THR A 215 -33.21 -8.99 -2.72
N GLY A 216 -32.28 -8.31 -2.03
CA GLY A 216 -32.28 -8.19 -0.57
C GLY A 216 -31.93 -9.46 0.19
N VAL A 217 -31.44 -10.50 -0.50
CA VAL A 217 -30.98 -11.77 0.10
C VAL A 217 -29.58 -12.06 -0.37
N SER A 218 -28.68 -12.35 0.57
CA SER A 218 -27.28 -12.68 0.28
C SER A 218 -26.85 -14.00 0.91
N TYR A 219 -25.82 -14.63 0.32
CA TYR A 219 -25.21 -15.86 0.80
C TYR A 219 -23.73 -15.62 1.11
N PRO A 220 -23.20 -16.19 2.22
CA PRO A 220 -21.79 -16.01 2.57
C PRO A 220 -20.87 -16.72 1.58
N VAL A 221 -19.76 -16.06 1.25
CA VAL A 221 -18.65 -16.60 0.46
C VAL A 221 -17.53 -16.93 1.43
N ALA A 222 -17.63 -18.13 2.02
CA ALA A 222 -16.66 -18.61 3.00
C ALA A 222 -16.39 -20.09 2.76
N SER A 223 -15.14 -20.50 3.00
CA SER A 223 -14.75 -21.90 2.91
C SER A 223 -15.48 -22.71 3.98
N ASN A 224 -15.85 -23.96 3.66
CA ASN A 224 -16.61 -24.82 4.57
C ASN A 224 -15.74 -25.42 5.71
N ALA A 225 -14.71 -24.68 6.16
CA ALA A 225 -13.77 -25.06 7.20
C ALA A 225 -14.43 -24.96 8.58
N THR A 226 -15.33 -25.90 8.89
CA THR A 226 -15.72 -26.36 10.22
C THR A 226 -15.55 -25.36 11.39
N ALA A 227 -16.52 -24.45 11.55
CA ALA A 227 -17.05 -23.95 12.83
C ALA A 227 -16.12 -23.22 13.84
N GLU A 228 -14.89 -22.85 13.51
CA GLU A 228 -14.04 -21.96 14.33
C GLU A 228 -13.45 -20.84 13.44
N LEU A 229 -13.35 -19.62 13.96
CA LEU A 229 -13.03 -18.38 13.20
C LEU A 229 -11.88 -18.59 12.17
N ASP A 230 -12.19 -18.57 10.86
CA ASP A 230 -11.19 -18.55 9.80
C ASP A 230 -10.86 -17.10 9.44
N PHE A 231 -9.74 -16.61 9.96
CA PHE A 231 -9.29 -15.23 9.78
C PHE A 231 -9.03 -14.82 8.33
N VAL A 232 -8.83 -15.77 7.41
CA VAL A 232 -8.66 -15.44 6.00
C VAL A 232 -10.01 -15.03 5.40
N ASP A 233 -11.08 -15.77 5.71
CA ASP A 233 -12.43 -15.50 5.22
C ASP A 233 -13.09 -14.30 5.94
N GLU A 234 -12.75 -14.08 7.22
CA GLU A 234 -13.23 -12.93 8.03
C GLU A 234 -12.46 -11.62 7.81
N GLN A 235 -11.53 -11.63 6.87
CA GLN A 235 -10.83 -10.43 6.40
C GLN A 235 -10.83 -10.38 4.88
N ALA A 236 -11.72 -11.09 4.18
CA ALA A 236 -11.74 -11.08 2.73
C ALA A 236 -12.48 -9.83 2.22
N GLU A 237 -11.85 -9.11 1.30
CA GLU A 237 -12.37 -7.90 0.67
C GLU A 237 -12.10 -7.89 -0.84
N SER A 238 -12.36 -6.74 -1.47
CA SER A 238 -12.01 -6.47 -2.86
C SER A 238 -12.57 -7.50 -3.84
N PRO A 239 -13.85 -7.90 -3.78
CA PRO A 239 -14.32 -9.02 -4.56
C PRO A 239 -14.41 -8.71 -6.06
N ASP A 240 -14.34 -9.76 -6.87
CA ASP A 240 -14.84 -9.78 -8.25
C ASP A 240 -15.36 -11.19 -8.54
N VAL A 241 -16.31 -11.31 -9.47
CA VAL A 241 -16.99 -12.56 -9.79
C VAL A 241 -16.93 -12.88 -11.27
N PHE A 242 -16.67 -14.14 -11.59
CA PHE A 242 -16.73 -14.65 -12.96
C PHE A 242 -17.16 -16.12 -12.97
N LYS A 243 -17.52 -16.63 -14.14
CA LYS A 243 -17.90 -18.03 -14.33
C LYS A 243 -17.01 -18.71 -15.37
N ARG A 244 -16.60 -19.95 -15.07
CA ARG A 244 -15.87 -20.83 -15.99
C ARG A 244 -16.41 -22.24 -15.90
N GLY A 245 -16.96 -22.75 -17.01
CA GLY A 245 -17.66 -24.04 -17.02
C GLY A 245 -18.84 -24.04 -16.06
N ASN A 246 -18.89 -25.00 -15.14
CA ASN A 246 -19.96 -25.12 -14.15
C ASN A 246 -19.69 -24.37 -12.83
N TYR A 247 -18.50 -23.78 -12.67
CA TYR A 247 -18.10 -23.13 -11.42
C TYR A 247 -18.22 -21.62 -11.50
N PHE A 248 -18.82 -21.04 -10.46
CA PHE A 248 -18.64 -19.65 -10.08
C PHE A 248 -17.31 -19.50 -9.36
N TYR A 249 -16.60 -18.44 -9.71
CA TYR A 249 -15.36 -18.03 -9.07
C TYR A 249 -15.54 -16.64 -8.49
N ILE A 250 -15.08 -16.45 -7.26
CA ILE A 250 -14.99 -15.15 -6.61
C ILE A 250 -13.54 -14.93 -6.23
N GLY A 251 -12.91 -13.93 -6.85
CA GLY A 251 -11.58 -13.47 -6.44
C GLY A 251 -11.72 -12.49 -5.29
N GLY A 252 -10.66 -12.35 -4.50
CA GLY A 252 -10.60 -11.38 -3.40
C GLY A 252 -9.17 -11.19 -2.92
N SER A 253 -9.01 -10.32 -1.93
CA SER A 253 -7.78 -10.22 -1.15
C SER A 253 -8.07 -9.86 0.29
N ASN A 254 -7.10 -10.01 1.18
CA ASN A 254 -7.32 -9.67 2.59
C ASN A 254 -7.36 -8.16 2.84
N THR A 255 -8.15 -7.74 3.83
CA THR A 255 -8.44 -6.34 4.17
C THR A 255 -7.19 -5.51 4.39
N CYS A 256 -6.97 -4.54 3.52
CA CYS A 256 -5.85 -3.64 3.54
C CYS A 256 -6.06 -2.51 2.53
N GLY A 257 -6.10 -1.27 3.00
CA GLY A 257 -6.17 -0.11 2.12
C GLY A 257 -4.84 0.12 1.38
N TYR A 258 -4.73 -0.38 0.15
CA TYR A 258 -3.63 -0.10 -0.78
C TYR A 258 -2.23 -0.46 -0.28
N CYS A 259 -2.07 -1.58 0.43
CA CYS A 259 -0.79 -2.07 0.93
C CYS A 259 -0.17 -3.16 0.05
N ASN A 260 1.15 -3.27 0.10
CA ASN A 260 1.91 -4.32 -0.56
C ASN A 260 1.95 -5.57 0.31
N GLY A 261 1.12 -6.56 0.02
CA GLY A 261 1.22 -7.88 0.65
C GLY A 261 -0.09 -8.53 1.07
N THR A 262 -1.21 -8.21 0.44
CA THR A 262 -2.46 -8.93 0.69
C THR A 262 -2.41 -10.33 0.09
N LEU A 263 -3.13 -11.29 0.69
CA LEU A 263 -3.29 -12.60 0.04
C LEU A 263 -4.09 -12.42 -1.24
N ALA A 264 -3.70 -13.09 -2.32
CA ALA A 264 -4.57 -13.25 -3.48
C ALA A 264 -5.48 -14.46 -3.24
N LEU A 265 -6.78 -14.24 -3.07
CA LEU A 265 -7.77 -15.27 -2.75
C LEU A 265 -8.60 -15.62 -3.98
N LEU A 266 -8.99 -16.89 -4.08
CA LEU A 266 -9.94 -17.37 -5.06
C LEU A 266 -10.87 -18.40 -4.43
N TYR A 267 -12.16 -18.13 -4.47
CA TYR A 267 -13.22 -19.04 -4.05
C TYR A 267 -13.87 -19.66 -5.27
N ARG A 268 -14.20 -20.95 -5.22
CA ARG A 268 -14.96 -21.63 -6.27
C ARG A 268 -16.12 -22.46 -5.73
N SER A 269 -17.23 -22.46 -6.44
CA SER A 269 -18.43 -23.25 -6.12
C SER A 269 -19.29 -23.50 -7.35
N GLU A 270 -20.02 -24.61 -7.42
CA GLU A 270 -21.01 -24.87 -8.47
C GLU A 270 -22.32 -24.07 -8.27
N SER A 271 -22.49 -23.50 -7.08
CA SER A 271 -23.64 -22.68 -6.70
C SER A 271 -23.22 -21.43 -5.94
N ILE A 272 -23.94 -20.33 -6.12
CA ILE A 272 -23.76 -19.09 -5.35
C ILE A 272 -23.99 -19.28 -3.85
N GLN A 273 -24.75 -20.31 -3.45
CA GLN A 273 -24.98 -20.65 -2.03
C GLN A 273 -23.82 -21.45 -1.41
N GLY A 274 -22.82 -21.84 -2.20
CA GLY A 274 -21.77 -22.76 -1.77
C GLY A 274 -22.15 -24.23 -1.90
N PRO A 275 -21.37 -25.15 -1.28
CA PRO A 275 -20.20 -24.86 -0.46
C PRO A 275 -19.04 -24.26 -1.28
N TRP A 276 -18.40 -23.21 -0.76
CA TRP A 276 -17.24 -22.61 -1.39
C TRP A 276 -15.95 -23.34 -1.00
N THR A 277 -15.07 -23.52 -1.98
CA THR A 277 -13.70 -23.98 -1.76
C THR A 277 -12.76 -22.80 -1.98
N ARG A 278 -12.02 -22.39 -0.94
CA ARG A 278 -11.00 -21.33 -1.02
C ARG A 278 -9.68 -21.90 -1.51
N GLN A 279 -8.99 -21.10 -2.31
CA GLN A 279 -7.58 -21.23 -2.66
C GLN A 279 -6.86 -19.90 -2.41
N ILE A 280 -5.62 -19.96 -1.93
CA ILE A 280 -4.70 -18.82 -1.88
C ILE A 280 -3.79 -18.95 -3.11
N LEU A 281 -3.85 -17.98 -4.03
CA LEU A 281 -3.05 -17.96 -5.25
C LEU A 281 -1.65 -17.37 -5.02
N ALA A 282 -1.50 -16.50 -4.02
CA ALA A 282 -0.23 -15.94 -3.60
C ALA A 282 -0.31 -15.37 -2.18
N GLY A 283 0.78 -15.49 -1.42
CA GLY A 283 0.88 -15.00 -0.03
C GLY A 283 1.05 -13.48 0.13
N TYR A 284 1.29 -12.75 -0.97
CA TYR A 284 1.51 -11.29 -0.96
C TYR A 284 0.99 -10.59 -2.23
N GLY A 285 0.15 -11.29 -3.02
CA GLY A 285 -0.51 -10.72 -4.20
C GLY A 285 0.44 -10.07 -5.21
N CYS A 286 1.69 -10.54 -5.33
CA CYS A 286 2.73 -9.92 -6.14
C CYS A 286 2.99 -8.42 -5.82
N ASN A 287 2.82 -8.02 -4.56
CA ASN A 287 2.82 -6.63 -4.05
C ASN A 287 1.66 -5.80 -4.61
N SER A 288 0.48 -6.40 -4.74
CA SER A 288 -0.75 -5.72 -5.18
C SER A 288 -1.97 -6.22 -4.42
N GLN A 289 -3.01 -5.40 -4.42
CA GLN A 289 -4.35 -5.74 -3.96
C GLN A 289 -5.19 -6.18 -5.16
N PHE A 290 -6.04 -7.20 -4.99
CA PHE A 290 -6.84 -7.75 -6.07
C PHE A 290 -7.93 -6.75 -6.56
N GLU A 291 -8.06 -6.61 -7.89
CA GLU A 291 -9.06 -5.73 -8.49
C GLU A 291 -10.14 -6.48 -9.27
N GLY A 292 -9.76 -7.50 -10.02
CA GLY A 292 -10.71 -8.26 -10.80
C GLY A 292 -10.10 -9.30 -11.72
N VAL A 293 -10.98 -9.95 -12.49
CA VAL A 293 -10.62 -10.91 -13.52
C VAL A 293 -11.35 -10.55 -14.81
N THR A 294 -10.59 -10.33 -15.88
CA THR A 294 -11.12 -9.99 -17.21
C THR A 294 -11.01 -11.19 -18.15
N PRO A 295 -12.13 -11.75 -18.63
CA PRO A 295 -12.10 -12.81 -19.63
C PRO A 295 -11.73 -12.25 -21.02
N LEU A 296 -10.71 -12.83 -21.65
CA LEU A 296 -10.23 -12.49 -22.99
C LEU A 296 -10.35 -13.73 -23.88
N VAL A 297 -11.23 -13.68 -24.89
CA VAL A 297 -11.49 -14.80 -25.79
C VAL A 297 -10.65 -14.67 -27.06
N ASP A 298 -9.68 -15.55 -27.28
CA ASP A 298 -8.90 -15.52 -28.51
C ASP A 298 -9.82 -15.78 -29.73
N PRO A 299 -9.92 -14.84 -30.69
CA PRO A 299 -10.80 -15.01 -31.84
C PRO A 299 -10.34 -16.09 -32.82
N SER A 300 -9.09 -16.54 -32.75
CA SER A 300 -8.51 -17.57 -33.62
C SER A 300 -8.72 -18.99 -33.11
N THR A 301 -8.60 -19.21 -31.79
CA THR A 301 -8.74 -20.52 -31.15
C THR A 301 -10.09 -20.72 -30.46
N GLY A 302 -10.75 -19.62 -30.08
CA GLY A 302 -11.96 -19.63 -29.24
C GLY A 302 -11.67 -19.88 -27.77
N GLU A 303 -10.40 -19.94 -27.36
CA GLU A 303 -10.00 -20.17 -25.96
C GLU A 303 -10.10 -18.88 -25.13
N THR A 304 -10.67 -18.99 -23.93
CA THR A 304 -10.78 -17.86 -23.00
C THR A 304 -9.64 -17.87 -21.99
N THR A 305 -8.80 -16.84 -22.04
CA THR A 305 -7.81 -16.53 -21.00
C THR A 305 -8.47 -15.63 -19.95
N TYR A 306 -8.32 -15.96 -18.67
CA TYR A 306 -8.84 -15.13 -17.57
C TYR A 306 -7.70 -14.29 -17.01
N LEU A 307 -7.71 -12.99 -17.29
CA LEU A 307 -6.67 -12.06 -16.90
C LEU A 307 -6.96 -11.52 -15.49
N TRP A 308 -6.19 -11.99 -14.51
CA TRP A 308 -6.19 -11.45 -13.15
C TRP A 308 -5.55 -10.06 -13.13
N SER A 309 -6.16 -9.13 -12.41
CA SER A 309 -5.65 -7.77 -12.21
C SER A 309 -5.49 -7.43 -10.74
N GLY A 310 -4.44 -6.68 -10.43
CA GLY A 310 -4.20 -6.12 -9.11
C GLY A 310 -3.59 -4.73 -9.17
N THR A 311 -3.96 -3.87 -8.22
CA THR A 311 -3.34 -2.55 -8.04
C THR A 311 -2.21 -2.63 -7.04
N SER A 312 -1.04 -2.18 -7.44
CA SER A 312 0.17 -2.15 -6.64
C SER A 312 0.51 -0.74 -6.19
N VAL A 313 0.98 -0.54 -4.96
CA VAL A 313 1.54 0.74 -4.49
C VAL A 313 3.05 0.59 -4.28
N PRO A 314 3.90 0.86 -5.29
CA PRO A 314 5.34 0.65 -5.19
C PRO A 314 5.97 1.20 -3.90
N GLY A 315 6.67 0.35 -3.15
CA GLY A 315 7.49 0.76 -1.99
C GLY A 315 6.74 0.99 -0.67
N GLY A 316 5.41 0.87 -0.62
CA GLY A 316 4.64 1.17 0.60
C GLY A 316 4.73 2.66 1.00
N ASP A 317 5.02 3.55 0.04
CA ASP A 317 4.94 5.00 0.21
C ASP A 317 3.48 5.36 0.52
N PRO A 318 3.20 6.24 1.50
CA PRO A 318 1.83 6.69 1.81
C PRO A 318 1.10 7.35 0.63
N ARG A 319 1.77 7.64 -0.49
CA ARG A 319 1.17 8.26 -1.69
C ARG A 319 0.49 7.24 -2.61
N VAL A 320 -0.82 7.10 -2.46
CA VAL A 320 -1.70 6.31 -3.35
C VAL A 320 -1.58 6.74 -4.82
N GLY A 321 -1.18 7.99 -5.11
CA GLY A 321 -0.92 8.48 -6.46
C GLY A 321 0.19 7.74 -7.23
N PHE A 322 1.03 6.95 -6.54
CA PHE A 322 2.07 6.13 -7.19
C PHE A 322 1.56 4.73 -7.57
N SER A 323 0.27 4.48 -7.37
CA SER A 323 -0.35 3.21 -7.73
C SER A 323 -0.19 2.88 -9.21
N GLY A 324 0.00 1.60 -9.48
CA GLY A 324 0.05 1.04 -10.83
C GLY A 324 -0.68 -0.31 -10.88
N HIS A 325 -0.64 -0.96 -12.04
CA HIS A 325 -1.41 -2.15 -12.34
C HIS A 325 -0.51 -3.36 -12.61
N ILE A 326 -0.94 -4.53 -12.16
CA ILE A 326 -0.33 -5.82 -12.47
C ILE A 326 -1.39 -6.69 -13.15
N TYR A 327 -1.00 -7.39 -14.20
CA TYR A 327 -1.88 -8.30 -14.93
C TYR A 327 -1.20 -9.65 -15.16
N GLN A 328 -1.92 -10.74 -14.90
CA GLN A 328 -1.43 -12.09 -15.09
C GLN A 328 -2.56 -13.05 -15.52
N PRO A 329 -2.34 -13.94 -16.51
CA PRO A 329 -3.33 -14.96 -16.85
C PRO A 329 -3.42 -16.03 -15.75
N LEU A 330 -4.65 -16.37 -15.34
CA LEU A 330 -4.91 -17.51 -14.46
C LEU A 330 -4.78 -18.82 -15.24
N VAL A 331 -3.95 -19.74 -14.72
CA VAL A 331 -3.76 -21.08 -15.30
C VAL A 331 -4.58 -22.09 -14.52
N PHE A 332 -5.64 -22.62 -15.14
CA PHE A 332 -6.55 -23.56 -14.49
C PHE A 332 -6.11 -25.01 -14.67
N ASN A 333 -6.12 -25.76 -13.57
CA ASN A 333 -5.99 -27.21 -13.55
C ASN A 333 -7.28 -27.89 -14.03
N THR A 334 -7.20 -29.18 -14.33
CA THR A 334 -8.34 -29.97 -14.82
C THR A 334 -9.48 -30.11 -13.82
N ASP A 335 -9.19 -30.01 -12.53
CA ASP A 335 -10.19 -30.05 -11.45
C ASP A 335 -10.88 -28.69 -11.25
N GLY A 336 -10.41 -27.63 -11.93
CA GLY A 336 -10.89 -26.26 -11.79
C GLY A 336 -10.16 -25.41 -10.73
N SER A 337 -9.14 -25.95 -10.05
CA SER A 337 -8.24 -25.14 -9.22
C SER A 337 -7.32 -24.32 -10.13
N VAL A 338 -6.65 -23.31 -9.58
CA VAL A 338 -5.75 -22.43 -10.33
C VAL A 338 -4.32 -22.68 -9.88
N GLN A 339 -3.32 -22.45 -10.73
CA GLN A 339 -1.92 -22.47 -10.30
C GLN A 339 -1.59 -21.18 -9.53
N ASP A 340 -0.57 -21.24 -8.68
CA ASP A 340 -0.12 -20.05 -7.95
C ASP A 340 0.33 -18.95 -8.93
N LEU A 341 0.15 -17.69 -8.52
CA LEU A 341 0.63 -16.54 -9.30
C LEU A 341 2.16 -16.56 -9.34
N ASP A 342 2.74 -16.41 -10.54
CA ASP A 342 4.18 -16.18 -10.70
C ASP A 342 4.49 -14.71 -10.36
N CYS A 343 4.98 -14.48 -9.14
CA CYS A 343 5.38 -13.17 -8.65
C CYS A 343 6.89 -12.90 -8.81
N SER A 344 7.60 -13.65 -9.68
CA SER A 344 9.00 -13.34 -9.99
C SER A 344 9.11 -12.00 -10.74
N VAL A 345 10.19 -11.26 -10.49
CA VAL A 345 10.39 -9.91 -11.05
C VAL A 345 10.50 -9.90 -12.58
N ASP A 346 11.08 -10.95 -13.16
CA ASP A 346 11.30 -11.06 -14.61
C ASP A 346 10.18 -11.83 -15.32
N ALA A 347 9.05 -12.07 -14.66
CA ALA A 347 7.94 -12.80 -15.27
C ALA A 347 7.24 -11.95 -16.34
N GLU A 348 7.03 -12.57 -17.51
CA GLU A 348 6.32 -11.98 -18.63
C GLU A 348 5.19 -12.92 -19.09
N PHE A 349 4.02 -12.34 -19.35
CA PHE A 349 2.82 -13.06 -19.75
C PHE A 349 2.28 -12.49 -21.05
N THR A 350 2.34 -13.28 -22.11
CA THR A 350 1.73 -12.91 -23.38
C THR A 350 0.32 -13.45 -23.46
N VAL A 351 -0.65 -12.56 -23.63
CA VAL A 351 -2.06 -12.93 -23.79
C VAL A 351 -2.60 -12.49 -25.14
N THR A 352 -3.46 -13.34 -25.70
CA THR A 352 -4.16 -13.06 -26.96
C THR A 352 -5.57 -12.57 -26.66
N PHE A 353 -6.06 -11.61 -27.43
CA PHE A 353 -7.36 -10.99 -27.21
C PHE A 353 -8.00 -10.54 -28.54
N PRO A 354 -9.33 -10.31 -28.58
CA PRO A 354 -9.99 -9.69 -29.72
C PRO A 354 -9.56 -8.24 -29.92
N LYS A 355 -8.71 -7.97 -30.90
CA LYS A 355 -8.34 -6.60 -31.23
C LYS A 355 -9.53 -5.87 -31.87
N GLY A 356 -9.86 -4.70 -31.33
CA GLY A 356 -10.91 -3.84 -31.86
C GLY A 356 -10.58 -3.33 -33.28
N ASN A 357 -11.58 -3.27 -34.15
CA ASN A 357 -11.41 -2.84 -35.55
C ASN A 357 -11.30 -1.31 -35.72
N SER A 358 -11.42 -0.53 -34.64
CA SER A 358 -11.22 0.91 -34.68
C SER A 358 -9.75 1.27 -34.88
N THR A 359 -9.48 2.48 -35.34
CA THR A 359 -8.12 3.05 -35.36
C THR A 359 -7.55 3.09 -33.96
N THR A 360 -6.28 2.69 -33.80
CA THR A 360 -5.55 2.84 -32.54
C THR A 360 -5.47 4.32 -32.19
N ALA A 361 -5.75 4.65 -30.93
CA ALA A 361 -5.70 6.02 -30.44
C ALA A 361 -4.27 6.56 -30.47
N THR A 362 -4.14 7.84 -30.78
CA THR A 362 -2.87 8.57 -30.75
C THR A 362 -3.07 9.88 -29.99
N GLY A 363 -1.97 10.38 -29.44
CA GLY A 363 -1.87 11.59 -28.65
C GLY A 363 -0.41 12.07 -28.60
N ASN A 364 -0.17 13.12 -27.81
CA ASN A 364 1.08 13.88 -27.82
C ASN A 364 2.33 13.00 -27.57
N ALA A 365 2.23 12.00 -26.68
CA ALA A 365 3.36 11.14 -26.36
C ALA A 365 3.60 10.09 -27.44
N THR A 366 2.53 9.53 -28.02
CA THR A 366 2.65 8.51 -29.09
C THR A 366 3.08 9.08 -30.44
N GLU A 367 2.83 10.38 -30.67
CA GLU A 367 3.21 11.10 -31.89
C GLU A 367 4.50 11.92 -31.73
N ALA A 368 5.14 11.85 -30.55
CA ALA A 368 6.36 12.59 -30.27
C ALA A 368 7.51 12.19 -31.20
N GLY A 369 8.32 13.18 -31.59
CA GLY A 369 9.50 12.94 -32.43
C GLY A 369 10.64 12.29 -31.65
N ASP A 370 10.90 12.78 -30.42
CA ASP A 370 11.85 12.18 -29.49
C ASP A 370 11.10 11.77 -28.22
N ALA A 371 11.31 10.56 -27.72
CA ALA A 371 10.70 10.12 -26.47
C ALA A 371 11.56 9.06 -25.77
N SER A 372 11.45 8.99 -24.45
CA SER A 372 11.94 7.83 -23.70
C SER A 372 11.10 6.58 -24.05
N PRO A 373 11.65 5.35 -23.91
CA PRO A 373 10.95 4.14 -24.35
C PRO A 373 9.58 3.97 -23.67
N ALA A 374 8.51 3.79 -24.46
CA ALA A 374 7.15 3.74 -23.92
C ALA A 374 6.93 2.58 -22.93
N LEU A 375 7.61 1.44 -23.13
CA LEU A 375 7.44 0.21 -22.37
C LEU A 375 8.56 -0.06 -21.34
N ALA A 376 9.42 0.93 -21.03
CA ALA A 376 10.43 0.79 -19.99
C ALA A 376 9.81 0.68 -18.59
N VAL A 377 10.56 0.10 -17.66
CA VAL A 377 10.19 0.04 -16.23
C VAL A 377 10.53 1.39 -15.58
N TYR A 378 9.51 2.23 -15.39
CA TYR A 378 9.66 3.54 -14.76
C TYR A 378 9.46 3.45 -13.24
N SER A 379 10.37 4.06 -12.49
CA SER A 379 10.36 4.14 -11.03
C SER A 379 10.21 5.60 -10.57
N PRO A 380 9.39 5.86 -9.53
CA PRO A 380 9.26 7.19 -8.94
C PRO A 380 10.53 7.58 -8.17
N VAL A 381 11.01 8.80 -8.41
CA VAL A 381 12.17 9.40 -7.71
C VAL A 381 11.77 10.78 -7.21
N CYS A 382 11.90 11.00 -5.89
CA CYS A 382 11.46 12.23 -5.22
C CYS A 382 12.65 13.03 -4.68
N ASP A 383 13.48 13.55 -5.57
CA ASP A 383 14.69 14.30 -5.20
C ASP A 383 14.98 15.53 -6.05
N SER A 384 14.01 15.98 -6.86
CA SER A 384 14.13 17.15 -7.73
C SER A 384 14.36 18.48 -6.99
N ASP A 385 14.15 18.53 -5.67
CA ASP A 385 14.49 19.68 -4.81
C ASP A 385 15.90 19.61 -4.25
N PHE A 386 16.46 18.39 -4.14
CA PHE A 386 17.82 18.17 -3.67
C PHE A 386 18.82 18.21 -4.82
N PHE A 387 18.37 17.97 -6.04
CA PHE A 387 19.20 17.96 -7.24
C PHE A 387 18.55 18.74 -8.37
N THR A 388 19.35 19.60 -9.01
CA THR A 388 19.03 20.05 -10.37
C THR A 388 19.42 18.94 -11.34
N LEU A 389 18.46 18.45 -12.09
CA LEU A 389 18.65 17.39 -13.08
C LEU A 389 18.76 17.99 -14.47
N TYR A 390 19.57 17.38 -15.33
CA TYR A 390 19.67 17.73 -16.74
C TYR A 390 19.47 16.46 -17.55
N GLN A 391 18.27 16.28 -18.08
CA GLN A 391 17.99 15.22 -19.05
C GLN A 391 18.43 15.70 -20.42
N THR A 392 19.23 14.91 -21.13
CA THR A 392 19.80 15.27 -22.44
C THR A 392 19.59 14.17 -23.47
N TRP A 393 19.48 14.56 -24.74
CA TRP A 393 19.35 13.66 -25.89
C TRP A 393 19.76 14.37 -27.19
N PRO A 394 20.21 13.63 -28.22
CA PRO A 394 20.33 14.16 -29.58
C PRO A 394 18.97 14.20 -30.28
N ALA A 395 18.71 15.25 -31.06
CA ALA A 395 17.50 15.34 -31.89
C ALA A 395 17.46 14.19 -32.92
N SER A 396 16.38 13.41 -32.98
CA SER A 396 16.27 12.27 -33.91
C SER A 396 16.03 12.69 -35.38
N GLN A 397 15.51 13.90 -35.58
CA GLN A 397 15.11 14.44 -36.88
C GLN A 397 15.34 15.95 -36.99
N ASP A 398 15.39 16.44 -38.24
CA ASP A 398 15.38 17.88 -38.52
C ASP A 398 13.96 18.43 -38.30
N GLY A 399 13.83 19.61 -37.72
CA GLY A 399 12.52 20.25 -37.55
C GLY A 399 12.52 21.40 -36.56
N THR A 400 11.34 21.91 -36.25
CA THR A 400 11.15 22.93 -35.19
C THR A 400 10.51 22.27 -33.99
N ILE A 401 11.22 22.24 -32.86
CA ILE A 401 10.66 21.71 -31.60
C ILE A 401 9.60 22.70 -31.11
N GLU A 402 8.46 22.15 -30.69
CA GLU A 402 7.34 22.91 -30.16
C GLU A 402 7.34 22.88 -28.63
N SER A 403 7.47 21.70 -28.04
CA SER A 403 7.49 21.55 -26.59
C SER A 403 8.22 20.27 -26.14
N VAL A 404 8.54 20.24 -24.86
CA VAL A 404 9.03 19.04 -24.16
C VAL A 404 8.20 18.81 -22.92
N SER A 405 7.74 17.58 -22.75
CA SER A 405 6.86 17.18 -21.66
C SER A 405 7.54 16.13 -20.77
N LEU A 406 7.31 16.22 -19.47
CA LEU A 406 7.87 15.32 -18.46
C LEU A 406 6.80 14.89 -17.48
N ASN A 407 6.91 13.67 -16.97
CA ASN A 407 6.01 13.15 -15.94
C ASN A 407 6.47 13.62 -14.55
N VAL A 408 5.60 14.39 -13.87
CA VAL A 408 5.88 14.96 -12.56
C VAL A 408 4.70 14.75 -11.63
N ALA A 409 4.97 14.32 -10.40
CA ALA A 409 3.98 14.27 -9.33
C ALA A 409 4.34 15.26 -8.22
N ARG A 410 3.33 15.97 -7.71
CA ARG A 410 3.46 16.88 -6.58
C ARG A 410 3.42 16.14 -5.24
N GLY A 411 3.94 16.81 -4.23
CA GLY A 411 3.76 16.53 -2.81
C GLY A 411 3.08 17.72 -2.15
N HIS A 412 3.56 18.13 -0.98
CA HIS A 412 3.07 19.31 -0.25
C HIS A 412 3.97 20.55 -0.46
N GLN A 413 4.40 20.82 -1.70
CA GLN A 413 5.28 21.96 -2.00
C GLN A 413 4.54 23.30 -1.99
N GLU A 414 5.25 24.35 -1.58
CA GLU A 414 4.88 25.76 -1.71
C GLU A 414 5.64 26.44 -2.88
N ALA A 415 6.84 25.97 -3.22
CA ALA A 415 7.68 26.48 -4.29
C ALA A 415 7.41 25.78 -5.63
N ALA A 416 7.56 26.54 -6.72
CA ALA A 416 7.37 26.01 -8.06
C ALA A 416 8.53 25.13 -8.53
N LEU A 417 8.21 24.08 -9.29
CA LEU A 417 9.17 23.36 -10.11
C LEU A 417 9.50 24.20 -11.34
N SER A 418 10.78 24.46 -11.59
CA SER A 418 11.25 25.18 -12.76
C SER A 418 11.83 24.22 -13.80
N LEU A 419 11.33 24.30 -15.03
CA LEU A 419 11.82 23.53 -16.17
C LEU A 419 12.39 24.47 -17.23
N THR A 420 13.60 24.20 -17.71
CA THR A 420 14.24 25.00 -18.76
C THR A 420 14.75 24.12 -19.88
N LEU A 421 14.21 24.30 -21.07
CA LEU A 421 14.64 23.63 -22.30
C LEU A 421 15.79 24.43 -22.93
N PHE A 422 16.85 23.72 -23.32
CA PHE A 422 18.05 24.32 -23.88
C PHE A 422 18.70 23.42 -24.94
N LYS A 423 19.53 24.05 -25.77
CA LYS A 423 20.45 23.36 -26.70
C LYS A 423 21.90 23.63 -26.34
N PHE A 424 22.78 22.68 -26.61
CA PHE A 424 24.20 22.79 -26.28
C PHE A 424 25.07 22.10 -27.33
N SER A 425 26.40 22.33 -27.28
CA SER A 425 27.31 21.84 -28.34
C SER A 425 28.00 20.53 -27.99
N SER A 426 28.30 20.30 -26.70
CA SER A 426 28.96 19.09 -26.21
C SER A 426 28.59 18.81 -24.76
N HIS A 427 28.58 17.55 -24.34
CA HIS A 427 28.38 17.18 -22.93
C HIS A 427 29.40 17.84 -21.97
N GLU A 428 30.59 18.22 -22.46
CA GLU A 428 31.56 19.01 -21.68
C GLU A 428 31.02 20.39 -21.27
N ASP A 429 30.06 20.95 -22.02
CA ASP A 429 29.41 22.21 -21.70
C ASP A 429 28.62 22.14 -20.39
N LEU A 430 28.12 20.95 -20.01
CA LEU A 430 27.43 20.70 -18.75
C LEU A 430 28.39 20.45 -17.58
N LEU A 431 29.62 20.00 -17.88
CA LEU A 431 30.63 19.65 -16.88
C LEU A 431 31.60 20.81 -16.58
N THR A 432 31.57 21.87 -17.37
CA THR A 432 32.45 23.04 -17.21
C THR A 432 31.75 24.17 -16.47
N PRO A 433 32.49 25.03 -15.74
CA PRO A 433 31.88 26.16 -15.03
C PRO A 433 31.19 27.16 -15.98
N GLY A 434 29.95 27.53 -15.66
CA GLY A 434 29.15 28.52 -16.39
C GLY A 434 28.18 27.89 -17.39
N TYR A 435 27.04 28.54 -17.61
CA TYR A 435 26.03 28.07 -18.58
C TYR A 435 26.53 28.24 -20.01
N LYS A 436 26.78 27.11 -20.69
CA LYS A 436 27.21 27.05 -22.10
C LYS A 436 26.13 26.45 -23.00
N TRP A 437 24.89 26.76 -22.71
CA TRP A 437 23.74 26.36 -23.50
C TRP A 437 22.94 27.57 -23.97
N THR A 438 22.21 27.41 -25.06
CA THR A 438 21.23 28.39 -25.52
C THR A 438 19.85 27.96 -25.05
N GLN A 439 19.22 28.77 -24.22
CA GLN A 439 17.86 28.52 -23.74
C GLN A 439 16.86 28.63 -24.90
N LEU A 440 15.96 27.64 -25.01
CA LEU A 440 14.89 27.59 -25.99
C LEU A 440 13.53 27.96 -25.37
N GLY A 441 13.30 27.58 -24.11
CA GLY A 441 12.05 27.83 -23.40
C GLY A 441 12.18 27.57 -21.89
N THR A 442 11.29 28.17 -21.09
CA THR A 442 11.23 27.96 -19.63
C THR A 442 9.77 27.99 -19.19
N ALA A 443 9.42 27.10 -18.26
CA ALA A 443 8.12 27.08 -17.58
C ALA A 443 8.31 26.82 -16.08
N SER A 444 7.37 27.29 -15.27
CA SER A 444 7.34 27.05 -13.83
C SER A 444 5.97 26.52 -13.43
N PHE A 445 5.95 25.46 -12.63
CA PHE A 445 4.73 24.74 -12.24
C PHE A 445 4.57 24.80 -10.73
N PHE A 446 3.44 25.34 -10.28
CA PHE A 446 3.07 25.33 -8.86
C PHE A 446 2.29 24.06 -8.51
N ALA A 447 2.23 23.73 -7.21
CA ALA A 447 1.49 22.56 -6.73
C ALA A 447 0.04 22.55 -7.23
N ASN A 448 -0.66 23.69 -7.26
CA ASN A 448 -2.05 23.77 -7.74
C ASN A 448 -2.23 23.56 -9.27
N GLN A 449 -1.16 23.54 -10.05
CA GLN A 449 -1.16 23.31 -11.51
C GLN A 449 -0.70 21.89 -11.88
N THR A 450 -0.41 21.06 -10.87
CA THR A 450 0.08 19.70 -11.01
C THR A 450 -0.78 18.75 -10.18
N THR A 451 -0.55 17.45 -10.33
CA THR A 451 -1.34 16.39 -9.71
C THR A 451 -0.53 15.55 -8.75
N TRP A 452 -1.21 14.80 -7.89
CA TRP A 452 -0.60 13.80 -7.00
C TRP A 452 -0.13 12.53 -7.74
N VAL A 453 -0.61 12.34 -8.97
CA VAL A 453 -0.16 11.31 -9.92
C VAL A 453 0.84 11.91 -10.90
N PHE A 454 1.58 11.07 -11.62
CA PHE A 454 2.60 11.46 -12.61
C PHE A 454 1.99 11.91 -13.96
N ASP A 455 1.23 13.01 -13.94
CA ASP A 455 0.74 13.65 -15.16
C ASP A 455 1.86 14.45 -15.85
N THR A 456 1.63 14.79 -17.12
CA THR A 456 2.61 15.50 -17.94
C THR A 456 2.60 17.00 -17.65
N VAL A 457 3.78 17.56 -17.41
CA VAL A 457 4.02 19.01 -17.41
C VAL A 457 4.82 19.38 -18.66
N THR A 458 4.38 20.43 -19.35
CA THR A 458 4.87 20.75 -20.71
C THR A 458 5.57 22.11 -20.77
N VAL A 459 6.81 22.12 -21.23
CA VAL A 459 7.62 23.32 -21.44
C VAL A 459 7.50 23.75 -22.91
N PRO A 460 6.84 24.88 -23.21
CA PRO A 460 6.78 25.39 -24.58
C PRO A 460 8.11 26.04 -24.98
N VAL A 461 8.46 25.93 -26.26
CA VAL A 461 9.56 26.67 -26.86
C VAL A 461 9.15 28.14 -27.06
N SER A 462 9.94 29.08 -26.53
CA SER A 462 9.64 30.52 -26.57
C SER A 462 10.54 31.33 -27.51
N THR A 463 11.57 30.70 -28.10
CA THR A 463 12.54 31.29 -29.04
C THR A 463 12.80 30.34 -30.22
N ASN A 464 13.67 30.69 -31.19
CA ASN A 464 13.90 29.88 -32.39
C ASN A 464 14.22 28.40 -32.05
N GLY A 465 13.26 27.50 -32.28
CA GLY A 465 13.31 26.08 -31.92
C GLY A 465 13.79 25.15 -33.04
N THR A 466 14.31 25.69 -34.14
CA THR A 466 14.81 24.85 -35.23
C THR A 466 16.06 24.09 -34.80
N VAL A 467 16.02 22.77 -34.96
CA VAL A 467 17.10 21.83 -34.64
C VAL A 467 17.43 20.99 -35.87
N SER A 468 18.69 20.63 -35.99
CA SER A 468 19.13 19.62 -36.97
C SER A 468 19.29 18.27 -36.29
N LYS A 469 19.08 17.19 -37.05
CA LYS A 469 19.30 15.82 -36.58
C LYS A 469 20.72 15.67 -35.99
N GLY A 470 20.79 15.18 -34.74
CA GLY A 470 22.02 15.01 -33.99
C GLY A 470 22.50 16.24 -33.20
N GLU A 471 21.79 17.38 -33.26
CA GLU A 471 22.05 18.51 -32.35
C GLU A 471 21.62 18.13 -30.92
N PHE A 472 22.42 18.52 -29.92
CA PHE A 472 22.16 18.13 -28.53
C PHE A 472 21.16 19.06 -27.85
N LEU A 473 20.16 18.44 -27.24
CA LEU A 473 19.08 19.07 -26.51
C LEU A 473 19.08 18.60 -25.07
N GLY A 474 18.56 19.46 -24.19
CA GLY A 474 18.35 19.07 -22.82
C GLY A 474 17.27 19.88 -22.11
N VAL A 475 16.71 19.29 -21.07
CA VAL A 475 15.79 19.94 -20.15
C VAL A 475 16.38 19.90 -18.75
N SER A 476 16.49 21.08 -18.15
CA SER A 476 16.86 21.27 -16.75
C SER A 476 15.60 21.18 -15.90
N ILE A 477 15.65 20.38 -14.84
CA ILE A 477 14.57 20.18 -13.86
C ILE A 477 15.11 20.66 -12.51
N ALA A 478 14.48 21.68 -11.91
CA ALA A 478 14.93 22.25 -10.64
C ALA A 478 13.75 22.60 -9.73
N GLY A 479 13.65 21.90 -8.59
CA GLY A 479 12.80 22.25 -7.45
C GLY A 479 13.57 23.00 -6.36
N PHE A 480 12.85 23.71 -5.49
CA PHE A 480 13.42 24.41 -4.33
C PHE A 480 12.44 24.41 -3.14
N ASP A 481 12.13 23.24 -2.61
CA ASP A 481 11.23 23.07 -1.47
C ASP A 481 11.74 22.05 -0.42
N VAL A 482 11.11 22.05 0.75
CA VAL A 482 11.27 21.08 1.83
C VAL A 482 10.56 19.76 1.51
N SER A 483 9.42 19.82 0.81
CA SER A 483 8.68 18.64 0.32
C SER A 483 9.16 18.28 -1.10
N PRO A 484 9.58 17.04 -1.39
CA PRO A 484 10.20 16.76 -2.67
C PRO A 484 9.21 16.58 -3.84
N TRP A 485 9.43 17.30 -4.94
CA TRP A 485 8.88 17.00 -6.26
C TRP A 485 9.38 15.64 -6.73
N CYS A 486 8.49 14.89 -7.38
CA CYS A 486 8.81 13.57 -7.89
C CYS A 486 8.72 13.54 -9.40
N HIS A 487 9.62 12.77 -10.01
CA HIS A 487 9.65 12.48 -11.44
C HIS A 487 9.85 10.98 -11.66
N LEU A 488 9.71 10.54 -12.91
CA LEU A 488 9.91 9.14 -13.28
C LEU A 488 11.28 8.95 -13.92
N GLU A 489 12.03 7.94 -13.45
CA GLU A 489 13.29 7.50 -14.05
C GLU A 489 13.19 6.03 -14.49
N TYR A 490 13.95 5.65 -15.52
CA TYR A 490 14.13 4.25 -15.89
C TYR A 490 15.62 3.88 -15.95
N ASP A 491 15.89 2.59 -15.77
CA ASP A 491 17.22 1.98 -15.90
C ASP A 491 17.49 1.51 -17.34
N GLY A 492 18.77 1.45 -17.71
CA GLY A 492 19.18 0.95 -19.02
C GLY A 492 19.06 1.99 -20.14
N ALA A 493 19.15 3.27 -19.79
CA ALA A 493 19.18 4.35 -20.78
C ALA A 493 20.34 4.17 -21.77
N ASP A 494 20.06 4.37 -23.06
CA ASP A 494 21.06 4.33 -24.13
C ASP A 494 22.13 5.41 -23.92
N GLU A 495 23.30 5.25 -24.56
CA GLU A 495 24.38 6.25 -24.51
C GLU A 495 23.96 7.64 -25.01
N ASP A 496 22.87 7.71 -25.78
CA ASP A 496 22.31 8.94 -26.31
C ASP A 496 21.39 9.68 -25.32
N TYR A 497 20.75 8.98 -24.37
CA TYR A 497 19.81 9.57 -23.40
C TYR A 497 20.44 9.67 -22.02
N ILE A 498 21.11 10.80 -21.74
CA ILE A 498 21.93 10.94 -20.54
C ILE A 498 21.26 11.86 -19.50
N LEU A 499 21.15 11.37 -18.26
CA LEU A 499 20.75 12.15 -17.10
C LEU A 499 21.97 12.61 -16.29
N TYR A 500 22.10 13.93 -16.12
CA TYR A 500 23.05 14.53 -15.19
C TYR A 500 22.33 15.06 -13.95
N ALA A 501 23.06 15.15 -12.84
CA ALA A 501 22.59 15.70 -11.58
C ALA A 501 23.62 16.65 -10.96
N GLN A 502 23.13 17.72 -10.35
CA GLN A 502 23.90 18.68 -9.56
C GLN A 502 23.19 18.88 -8.23
N GLY A 503 23.90 18.73 -7.09
CA GLY A 503 23.27 18.96 -5.79
C GLY A 503 22.85 20.42 -5.59
N GLY A 504 21.73 20.63 -4.91
CA GLY A 504 21.16 21.94 -4.63
C GLY A 504 22.17 22.87 -3.96
N GLY A 505 22.38 24.05 -4.55
CA GLY A 505 23.34 25.04 -4.04
C GLY A 505 24.83 24.69 -4.25
N GLN A 506 25.15 23.58 -4.92
CA GLN A 506 26.54 23.13 -5.12
C GLN A 506 27.09 23.67 -6.45
N TYR A 507 27.73 24.85 -6.40
CA TYR A 507 28.31 25.50 -7.59
C TYR A 507 29.84 25.35 -7.71
N SER A 508 30.51 24.93 -6.63
CA SER A 508 31.98 24.88 -6.57
C SER A 508 32.53 23.56 -7.12
N LEU A 509 33.63 23.64 -7.87
CA LEU A 509 34.42 22.47 -8.29
C LEU A 509 34.97 21.72 -7.05
N ARG A 510 35.01 20.39 -7.13
CA ARG A 510 35.40 19.48 -6.05
C ARG A 510 36.74 18.78 -6.31
N GLY A 511 37.10 17.90 -5.36
CA GLY A 511 38.33 17.10 -5.39
C GLY A 511 39.54 17.88 -4.88
N ALA A 512 40.63 17.17 -4.56
CA ALA A 512 41.82 17.76 -3.94
C ALA A 512 42.48 18.89 -4.76
N GLN A 513 42.23 18.92 -6.08
CA GLN A 513 42.73 19.95 -6.99
C GLN A 513 41.66 20.98 -7.42
N GLY A 514 40.41 20.87 -6.94
CA GLY A 514 39.32 21.78 -7.34
C GLY A 514 38.98 21.73 -8.82
N LYS A 515 39.01 20.55 -9.44
CA LYS A 515 38.77 20.32 -10.88
C LYS A 515 37.59 19.40 -11.20
N THR A 516 37.01 18.77 -10.19
CA THR A 516 35.90 17.83 -10.38
C THR A 516 34.62 18.63 -10.52
N SER A 517 33.85 18.43 -11.60
CA SER A 517 32.57 19.12 -11.78
C SER A 517 31.62 18.83 -10.61
N PRO A 518 30.82 19.82 -10.14
CA PRO A 518 29.71 19.54 -9.22
C PRO A 518 28.55 18.80 -9.90
N VAL A 519 28.49 18.82 -11.24
CA VAL A 519 27.57 18.07 -12.09
C VAL A 519 28.17 16.69 -12.37
N TYR A 520 27.40 15.63 -12.16
CA TYR A 520 27.83 14.25 -12.42
C TYR A 520 26.70 13.47 -13.10
N GLN A 521 27.06 12.46 -13.88
CA GLN A 521 26.09 11.61 -14.57
C GLN A 521 25.43 10.62 -13.59
N ARG A 522 24.11 10.46 -13.69
CA ARG A 522 23.40 9.31 -13.13
C ARG A 522 23.53 8.16 -14.15
N VAL A 523 24.57 7.36 -13.97
CA VAL A 523 24.98 6.33 -14.94
C VAL A 523 23.82 5.35 -15.21
N GLY A 524 23.46 5.18 -16.49
CA GLY A 524 22.41 4.26 -16.94
C GLY A 524 20.97 4.72 -16.64
N LYS A 525 20.76 5.97 -16.23
CA LYS A 525 19.45 6.53 -15.89
C LYS A 525 19.01 7.58 -16.90
N SER A 526 17.70 7.65 -17.15
CA SER A 526 17.05 8.74 -17.88
C SER A 526 15.66 8.99 -17.30
N VAL A 527 15.21 10.24 -17.37
CA VAL A 527 13.86 10.65 -16.99
C VAL A 527 12.87 10.23 -18.07
N LYS A 528 11.60 10.00 -17.71
CA LYS A 528 10.51 9.86 -18.67
C LYS A 528 10.16 11.22 -19.29
N PHE A 529 10.32 11.36 -20.59
CA PHE A 529 9.98 12.58 -21.31
C PHE A 529 9.63 12.28 -22.76
N PHE A 530 9.01 13.27 -23.41
CA PHE A 530 8.84 13.29 -24.85
C PHE A 530 8.88 14.73 -25.38
N ALA A 531 9.30 14.88 -26.64
CA ALA A 531 9.44 16.14 -27.35
C ALA A 531 8.62 16.12 -28.63
N THR A 532 7.78 17.14 -28.81
CA THR A 532 6.94 17.30 -30.00
C THR A 532 7.58 18.28 -30.97
N TYR A 533 7.43 17.99 -32.26
CA TYR A 533 7.93 18.81 -33.35
C TYR A 533 6.72 19.39 -34.10
N ALA A 534 6.85 20.65 -34.53
CA ALA A 534 5.84 21.28 -35.36
C ALA A 534 5.65 20.48 -36.65
N VAL A 535 4.40 20.17 -36.98
CA VAL A 535 4.06 19.51 -38.24
C VAL A 535 4.32 20.49 -39.37
N ASP A 536 5.31 20.22 -40.23
CA ASP A 536 5.56 21.02 -41.43
C ASP A 536 4.31 20.96 -42.32
N SER A 537 3.53 22.05 -42.30
CA SER A 537 2.38 22.25 -43.18
C SER A 537 2.85 22.50 -44.62
N ILE A 538 3.37 21.48 -45.28
CA ILE A 538 3.50 21.50 -46.75
C ILE A 538 2.15 21.13 -47.33
N TYR A 539 1.21 22.07 -47.36
CA TYR A 539 0.21 22.19 -48.43
C TYR A 539 -0.26 23.63 -48.56
N SER A 540 -0.03 24.17 -49.76
CA SER A 540 -0.51 25.43 -50.33
C SER A 540 -1.91 25.87 -49.88
N GLU A 541 -2.04 27.17 -49.61
CA GLU A 541 -3.32 27.90 -49.54
C GLU A 541 -4.36 27.38 -50.54
N PRO A 542 -5.60 27.06 -50.13
CA PRO A 542 -6.70 26.99 -51.04
C PRO A 542 -7.27 28.40 -51.24
N GLN A 543 -7.01 28.98 -52.41
CA GLN A 543 -7.81 30.09 -52.92
C GLN A 543 -9.28 29.68 -52.98
N GLN A 544 -10.13 30.50 -52.37
CA GLN A 544 -11.57 30.48 -52.56
C GLN A 544 -11.94 30.60 -54.05
N MET A 545 -12.72 29.64 -54.55
CA MET A 545 -13.83 29.93 -55.48
C MET A 545 -14.82 28.77 -55.49
N GLU A 546 -16.10 29.13 -55.34
CA GLU A 546 -17.28 28.26 -55.27
C GLU A 546 -17.81 27.90 -56.69
N PRO A 547 -18.90 27.14 -56.86
CA PRO A 547 -18.90 25.80 -57.46
C PRO A 547 -19.58 25.75 -58.84
N SER A 548 -19.20 24.82 -59.72
CA SER A 548 -20.07 24.44 -60.85
C SER A 548 -19.68 23.15 -61.60
N ILE A 549 -20.69 22.28 -61.72
CA ILE A 549 -21.08 21.51 -62.92
C ILE A 549 -20.27 20.24 -63.28
N LEU A 550 -20.92 19.10 -63.01
CA LEU A 550 -21.20 17.93 -63.87
C LEU A 550 -20.21 17.49 -64.99
N ARG A 551 -20.07 16.15 -65.04
CA ARG A 551 -20.17 15.24 -66.21
C ARG A 551 -18.89 14.61 -66.80
N THR A 552 -18.89 13.27 -66.71
CA THR A 552 -18.60 12.24 -67.75
C THR A 552 -17.16 11.87 -68.16
N LEU A 553 -16.92 10.55 -67.97
CA LEU A 553 -16.46 9.54 -68.96
C LEU A 553 -15.02 9.58 -69.52
N ALA A 554 -14.30 8.52 -69.13
CA ALA A 554 -13.87 7.40 -69.99
C ALA A 554 -12.71 7.57 -71.01
N GLN A 555 -11.94 6.46 -71.06
CA GLN A 555 -11.09 5.99 -72.16
C GLN A 555 -9.80 6.80 -72.41
N ALA A 556 -8.70 6.26 -72.91
CA ALA A 556 -8.16 4.92 -73.10
C ALA A 556 -6.80 5.16 -73.78
N GLY A 557 -5.87 4.20 -73.66
CA GLY A 557 -5.03 3.87 -74.82
C GLY A 557 -3.58 4.37 -74.85
N ARG A 558 -2.69 3.38 -74.65
CA ARG A 558 -1.58 2.99 -75.55
C ARG A 558 -0.53 4.04 -75.94
N SER A 559 0.73 3.76 -75.59
CA SER A 559 1.70 2.96 -76.39
C SER A 559 3.10 3.20 -75.79
N SER A 560 3.79 2.19 -75.22
CA SER A 560 4.71 1.22 -75.84
C SER A 560 5.91 1.81 -76.59
N LYS A 561 7.13 1.55 -76.08
CA LYS A 561 8.32 1.00 -76.77
C LYS A 561 9.50 1.00 -75.78
N SER A 562 9.92 -0.17 -75.26
CA SER A 562 10.96 -1.09 -75.81
C SER A 562 12.38 -0.59 -75.46
N TRP A 563 13.33 -1.34 -74.90
CA TRP A 563 13.85 -2.69 -75.20
C TRP A 563 14.48 -3.27 -73.92
N ALA A 564 14.13 -4.50 -73.53
CA ALA A 564 14.87 -5.76 -73.74
C ALA A 564 16.17 -5.84 -72.90
N GLN A 565 16.13 -6.56 -71.76
CA GLN A 565 16.22 -8.03 -71.62
C GLN A 565 17.63 -8.58 -71.88
N SER A 566 18.19 -9.24 -70.88
CA SER A 566 18.13 -10.70 -70.77
C SER A 566 18.85 -11.14 -69.50
N THR A 567 18.17 -11.72 -68.50
CA THR A 567 17.69 -13.12 -68.39
C THR A 567 18.84 -14.13 -68.34
N ARG A 568 18.81 -15.11 -67.43
CA ARG A 568 17.77 -16.15 -67.34
C ARG A 568 17.48 -16.63 -65.89
N ILE A 569 16.22 -16.79 -65.44
CA ILE A 569 15.08 -17.63 -65.93
C ILE A 569 15.33 -19.10 -65.56
N ASN A 570 14.44 -19.92 -64.98
CA ASN A 570 12.99 -19.91 -64.67
C ASN A 570 12.67 -21.36 -64.15
N HIS A 571 11.49 -21.84 -63.74
CA HIS A 571 10.06 -21.44 -63.72
C HIS A 571 9.32 -22.43 -62.77
N GLN A 572 8.25 -22.04 -62.05
CA GLN A 572 6.80 -22.26 -62.32
C GLN A 572 6.40 -23.74 -62.63
N CYS A 573 5.26 -24.32 -62.19
CA CYS A 573 3.87 -23.83 -62.33
C CYS A 573 2.81 -24.74 -61.65
N THR A 574 1.73 -24.12 -61.15
CA THR A 574 0.27 -24.44 -61.04
C THR A 574 -0.40 -25.85 -61.03
N ARG A 575 -1.33 -26.00 -60.04
CA ARG A 575 -2.78 -26.41 -60.05
C ARG A 575 -3.28 -27.89 -59.96
N THR A 576 -3.92 -28.17 -58.79
CA THR A 576 -5.22 -28.83 -58.48
C THR A 576 -5.61 -30.25 -58.97
N PHE A 577 -5.81 -31.22 -58.06
CA PHE A 577 -7.10 -31.80 -57.59
C PHE A 577 -6.87 -33.05 -56.70
N THR A 578 -7.83 -33.31 -55.82
CA THR A 578 -7.84 -34.21 -54.64
C THR A 578 -7.94 -35.72 -54.94
N ASN A 579 -7.20 -36.55 -54.18
CA ASN A 579 -7.74 -37.68 -53.41
C ASN A 579 -6.69 -38.22 -52.40
N SER A 580 -7.21 -38.62 -51.24
CA SER A 580 -6.65 -39.10 -49.95
C SER A 580 -5.57 -40.20 -49.98
N PRO A 581 -4.95 -40.62 -48.84
CA PRO A 581 -5.03 -40.17 -47.44
C PRO A 581 -3.67 -39.82 -46.79
N ARG A 582 -3.75 -39.24 -45.59
CA ARG A 582 -2.67 -38.90 -44.65
C ARG A 582 -1.54 -39.94 -44.59
N CYS A 583 -0.33 -39.52 -44.95
CA CYS A 583 0.91 -40.16 -44.50
C CYS A 583 1.89 -39.05 -44.15
N GLY A 584 2.21 -38.92 -42.85
CA GLY A 584 3.18 -37.98 -42.34
C GLY A 584 4.57 -38.33 -42.85
N LEU A 585 5.21 -37.38 -43.53
CA LEU A 585 6.63 -37.44 -43.83
C LEU A 585 7.40 -36.98 -42.59
N ARG A 586 7.76 -38.00 -41.82
CA ARG A 586 8.76 -38.05 -40.77
C ARG A 586 10.06 -37.43 -41.25
N GLU A 587 10.46 -36.36 -40.58
CA GLU A 587 11.73 -35.67 -40.77
C GLU A 587 12.90 -36.66 -40.62
N GLN A 588 13.83 -36.62 -41.57
CA GLN A 588 15.01 -37.49 -41.59
C GLN A 588 15.97 -37.09 -40.47
N SER A 589 15.90 -37.77 -39.32
CA SER A 589 17.04 -37.87 -38.42
C SER A 589 18.04 -38.86 -39.01
N LYS A 590 19.28 -38.41 -39.23
CA LYS A 590 20.40 -39.31 -39.51
C LYS A 590 20.57 -40.23 -38.30
N GLY A 591 20.52 -41.53 -38.56
CA GLY A 591 20.54 -42.58 -37.54
C GLY A 591 21.80 -42.57 -36.70
N VAL A 592 21.59 -42.60 -35.38
CA VAL A 592 22.52 -43.19 -34.42
C VAL A 592 22.04 -44.63 -34.21
N THR A 593 22.91 -45.59 -34.50
CA THR A 593 22.67 -47.01 -34.26
C THR A 593 22.47 -47.28 -32.76
N ALA A 594 21.65 -48.29 -32.45
CA ALA A 594 21.18 -48.66 -31.12
C ALA A 594 22.27 -49.27 -30.19
N GLU A 595 23.49 -48.75 -30.22
CA GLU A 595 24.60 -49.21 -29.39
C GLU A 595 25.24 -48.10 -28.53
N ASN A 596 24.68 -46.89 -28.47
CA ASN A 596 25.27 -45.78 -27.68
C ASN A 596 24.26 -44.78 -27.10
N SER A 597 23.17 -45.24 -26.47
CA SER A 597 22.27 -44.38 -25.68
C SER A 597 22.44 -44.62 -24.18
N THR A 598 22.58 -43.55 -23.40
CA THR A 598 22.66 -43.56 -21.94
C THR A 598 21.44 -44.21 -21.29
N SER A 599 21.64 -44.84 -20.12
CA SER A 599 20.67 -45.71 -19.44
C SER A 599 19.32 -45.06 -19.09
N GLN A 600 19.21 -43.74 -19.15
CA GLN A 600 18.02 -42.99 -18.73
C GLN A 600 16.90 -42.91 -19.79
N GLY A 601 17.09 -43.49 -20.98
CA GLY A 601 16.08 -43.50 -22.05
C GLY A 601 15.37 -44.85 -22.28
N GLN A 602 15.62 -45.88 -21.45
CA GLN A 602 15.06 -47.22 -21.69
C GLN A 602 13.70 -47.44 -20.99
N PRO A 603 12.74 -48.16 -21.62
CA PRO A 603 11.52 -48.59 -20.96
C PRO A 603 11.83 -49.46 -19.73
N ALA A 604 11.06 -49.30 -18.64
CA ALA A 604 11.30 -49.94 -17.35
C ALA A 604 11.44 -51.48 -17.38
N ALA A 605 10.97 -52.15 -18.44
CA ALA A 605 11.10 -53.59 -18.63
C ALA A 605 12.50 -54.07 -19.07
N ASN A 606 13.36 -53.17 -19.56
CA ASN A 606 14.71 -53.48 -20.08
C ASN A 606 15.85 -53.00 -19.17
N LEU A 607 15.54 -52.43 -18.00
CA LEU A 607 16.57 -52.04 -17.02
C LEU A 607 17.15 -53.29 -16.34
N SER A 608 18.48 -53.37 -16.33
CA SER A 608 19.24 -54.35 -15.55
C SER A 608 18.80 -54.30 -14.08
N GLN A 609 18.45 -55.46 -13.50
CA GLN A 609 18.21 -55.61 -12.06
C GLN A 609 19.49 -56.04 -11.30
N GLU A 610 20.61 -56.22 -12.00
CA GLU A 610 21.90 -56.54 -11.41
C GLU A 610 22.66 -55.24 -11.15
N VAL A 611 22.56 -54.75 -9.90
CA VAL A 611 23.31 -53.59 -9.43
C VAL A 611 24.77 -53.96 -9.29
N THR A 612 25.62 -53.36 -10.12
CA THR A 612 27.07 -53.56 -10.06
C THR A 612 27.66 -52.91 -8.81
N GLU A 613 28.79 -53.43 -8.32
CA GLU A 613 29.48 -52.87 -7.14
C GLU A 613 29.89 -51.41 -7.37
N GLU A 614 30.23 -51.06 -8.61
CA GLU A 614 30.59 -49.72 -9.05
C GLU A 614 29.42 -48.73 -9.01
N GLU A 615 28.19 -49.19 -9.27
CA GLU A 615 26.96 -48.39 -9.15
C GLU A 615 26.56 -48.16 -7.70
N LYS A 616 26.80 -49.12 -6.80
CA LYS A 616 26.65 -48.92 -5.34
C LYS A 616 27.63 -47.86 -4.84
N ASP A 617 28.90 -47.95 -5.24
CA ASP A 617 29.91 -46.95 -4.87
C ASP A 617 29.62 -45.56 -5.46
N HIS A 618 29.03 -45.49 -6.64
CA HIS A 618 28.56 -44.22 -7.20
C HIS A 618 27.37 -43.67 -6.42
N TYR A 619 26.39 -44.52 -6.08
CA TYR A 619 25.25 -44.13 -5.27
C TYR A 619 25.68 -43.62 -3.89
N ASP A 620 26.58 -44.32 -3.21
CA ASP A 620 27.08 -43.93 -1.89
C ASP A 620 27.84 -42.60 -1.96
N ARG A 621 28.64 -42.36 -3.01
CA ARG A 621 29.29 -41.06 -3.24
C ARG A 621 28.29 -39.94 -3.51
N VAL A 622 27.22 -40.19 -4.26
CA VAL A 622 26.16 -39.19 -4.54
C VAL A 622 25.36 -38.89 -3.28
N VAL A 623 25.05 -39.90 -2.46
CA VAL A 623 24.39 -39.73 -1.16
C VAL A 623 25.28 -38.94 -0.21
N GLU A 624 26.58 -39.24 -0.14
CA GLU A 624 27.53 -38.49 0.68
C GLU A 624 27.66 -37.02 0.22
N HIS A 625 27.70 -36.79 -1.09
CA HIS A 625 27.69 -35.44 -1.67
C HIS A 625 26.39 -34.70 -1.36
N SER A 626 25.23 -35.36 -1.49
CA SER A 626 23.93 -34.77 -1.20
C SER A 626 23.75 -34.45 0.29
N LYS A 627 24.28 -35.30 1.20
CA LYS A 627 24.33 -35.01 2.63
C LYS A 627 25.22 -33.81 2.94
N LYS A 628 26.39 -33.69 2.29
CA LYS A 628 27.27 -32.51 2.39
C LYS A 628 26.61 -31.24 1.85
N SER A 629 25.85 -31.33 0.77
CA SER A 629 25.10 -30.20 0.21
C SER A 629 23.89 -29.81 1.07
N GLN A 630 23.19 -30.76 1.70
CA GLN A 630 22.09 -30.47 2.64
C GLN A 630 22.58 -29.86 3.95
N MET A 631 23.81 -30.18 4.39
CA MET A 631 24.45 -29.51 5.52
C MET A 631 24.85 -28.06 5.21
N ARG A 632 24.95 -27.67 3.93
CA ARG A 632 25.27 -26.30 3.51
C ARG A 632 23.98 -25.49 3.38
N SER A 633 23.75 -24.59 4.33
CA SER A 633 22.61 -23.66 4.24
C SER A 633 22.84 -22.63 3.12
N PRO A 634 21.80 -22.19 2.37
CA PRO A 634 21.94 -21.27 1.23
C PRO A 634 22.59 -19.91 1.54
N TRP A 635 22.74 -19.55 2.82
CA TRP A 635 23.23 -18.26 3.31
C TRP A 635 24.72 -18.26 3.69
N MET A 636 25.43 -19.39 3.52
CA MET A 636 26.87 -19.48 3.78
C MET A 636 27.67 -18.94 2.59
N HIS A 637 28.29 -17.77 2.73
CA HIS A 637 29.26 -17.23 1.78
C HIS A 637 30.47 -18.17 1.64
N GLU A 638 31.06 -18.26 0.43
CA GLU A 638 32.33 -18.96 0.24
C GLU A 638 33.42 -18.38 1.16
N GLY A 639 33.89 -19.19 2.11
CA GLY A 639 34.90 -18.80 3.09
C GLY A 639 34.50 -18.96 4.56
N SER A 640 33.23 -19.29 4.86
CA SER A 640 32.76 -19.55 6.24
C SER A 640 33.30 -20.85 6.87
N ASP A 641 33.85 -21.76 6.07
CA ASP A 641 34.36 -23.07 6.54
C ASP A 641 35.65 -22.96 7.37
N LYS A 642 36.21 -21.75 7.49
CA LYS A 642 37.36 -21.47 8.35
C LYS A 642 36.91 -20.70 9.59
N PRO A 643 36.79 -21.36 10.75
CA PRO A 643 36.45 -20.66 11.99
C PRO A 643 37.49 -19.55 12.27
N PRO A 644 37.08 -18.35 12.72
CA PRO A 644 38.00 -17.23 13.01
C PRO A 644 39.06 -17.54 14.07
N VAL A 645 38.91 -18.65 14.80
CA VAL A 645 39.71 -19.08 15.95
C VAL A 645 41.16 -19.50 15.60
N ALA A 646 41.60 -19.38 14.35
CA ALA A 646 42.96 -19.69 13.92
C ALA A 646 43.99 -18.53 14.04
N ARG A 647 43.64 -17.42 14.72
CA ARG A 647 44.53 -16.25 14.83
C ARG A 647 44.85 -15.91 16.29
N MET A 648 46.07 -16.24 16.72
CA MET A 648 46.58 -15.86 18.04
C MET A 648 46.81 -14.34 18.13
N ARG A 649 45.98 -13.63 18.89
CA ARG A 649 46.30 -12.30 19.48
C ARG A 649 45.61 -12.13 20.84
N SER A 650 46.20 -11.30 21.69
CA SER A 650 45.92 -11.18 23.12
C SER A 650 44.91 -10.06 23.45
N ALA A 651 43.80 -10.39 24.12
CA ALA A 651 43.06 -9.46 24.99
C ALA A 651 42.07 -10.18 25.94
N GLY A 652 42.11 -9.75 27.21
CA GLY A 652 41.18 -9.91 28.35
C GLY A 652 40.06 -10.97 28.35
N ALA A 653 40.16 -11.95 29.26
CA ALA A 653 39.18 -13.00 29.48
C ALA A 653 37.84 -12.50 30.09
N MET A 654 36.72 -12.78 29.42
CA MET A 654 35.36 -12.73 30.01
C MET A 654 34.94 -14.16 30.41
N VAL A 655 34.53 -14.34 31.67
CA VAL A 655 34.06 -15.63 32.20
C VAL A 655 32.53 -15.79 32.08
N LYS A 656 31.79 -14.69 31.90
CA LYS A 656 30.32 -14.65 31.83
C LYS A 656 29.85 -13.89 30.60
N GLY A 657 28.82 -14.38 29.93
CA GLY A 657 28.16 -13.69 28.82
C GLY A 657 27.37 -12.45 29.29
N LYS A 658 27.08 -11.54 28.36
CA LYS A 658 26.32 -10.31 28.66
C LYS A 658 25.30 -10.04 27.57
N LEU A 659 24.08 -9.72 27.96
CA LEU A 659 23.07 -9.16 27.08
C LEU A 659 23.01 -7.64 27.30
N LEU A 660 23.19 -6.87 26.23
CA LEU A 660 23.21 -5.41 26.26
C LEU A 660 22.02 -4.86 25.50
N THR A 661 21.46 -3.77 26.02
CA THR A 661 20.40 -3.00 25.37
C THR A 661 21.00 -1.98 24.43
N THR A 662 20.43 -1.85 23.24
CA THR A 662 20.84 -0.80 22.28
C THR A 662 19.83 0.35 22.31
N PRO A 663 20.17 1.54 21.77
CA PRO A 663 19.20 2.63 21.60
C PRO A 663 18.06 2.28 20.63
N SER A 664 18.31 1.33 19.71
CA SER A 664 17.28 0.66 18.90
C SER A 664 16.62 -0.47 19.70
N ARG A 665 15.42 -0.93 19.32
CA ARG A 665 14.72 -2.07 19.98
C ARG A 665 15.49 -3.41 19.92
N MET A 666 16.69 -3.44 19.35
CA MET A 666 17.58 -4.59 19.26
C MET A 666 18.35 -4.86 20.57
N LEU A 667 18.69 -6.12 20.80
CA LEU A 667 19.55 -6.56 21.89
C LEU A 667 20.89 -7.07 21.32
N LYS A 668 21.99 -6.81 22.03
CA LYS A 668 23.32 -7.31 21.68
C LYS A 668 23.74 -8.36 22.69
N LEU A 669 23.78 -9.62 22.26
CA LEU A 669 24.20 -10.77 23.06
C LEU A 669 25.69 -11.05 22.85
N ILE A 670 26.46 -11.14 23.94
CA ILE A 670 27.89 -11.41 23.92
C ILE A 670 28.13 -12.74 24.66
N LEU A 671 28.65 -13.75 23.96
CA LEU A 671 28.85 -15.12 24.46
C LEU A 671 30.32 -15.55 24.32
N PRO A 672 31.00 -15.97 25.40
CA PRO A 672 32.30 -16.61 25.30
C PRO A 672 32.12 -18.09 24.90
N LEU A 673 32.23 -18.42 23.62
CA LEU A 673 32.09 -19.80 23.14
C LEU A 673 33.45 -20.53 23.14
N THR A 674 33.52 -21.70 23.78
CA THR A 674 34.68 -22.61 23.70
C THR A 674 34.18 -24.04 23.49
N THR A 675 34.52 -24.67 22.36
CA THR A 675 34.06 -26.05 22.07
C THR A 675 35.16 -27.10 22.15
N ARG A 676 36.44 -26.71 22.15
CA ARG A 676 37.56 -27.63 22.36
C ARG A 676 38.76 -26.91 22.99
N ASP A 677 38.75 -26.73 24.31
CA ASP A 677 40.01 -26.52 25.03
C ASP A 677 39.91 -27.09 26.44
N ALA A 678 40.67 -28.16 26.71
CA ALA A 678 40.87 -28.72 28.03
C ALA A 678 42.02 -28.00 28.78
N ASN A 679 42.43 -26.81 28.31
CA ASN A 679 43.44 -25.99 28.96
C ASN A 679 42.83 -25.11 30.05
N LYS A 680 43.44 -25.17 31.23
CA LYS A 680 43.09 -24.34 32.41
C LYS A 680 43.50 -22.86 32.27
N ASP A 681 44.06 -22.43 31.12
CA ASP A 681 44.51 -21.05 30.86
C ASP A 681 43.57 -20.32 29.87
N ARG A 682 42.45 -19.81 30.38
CA ARG A 682 41.39 -19.07 29.65
C ARG A 682 41.82 -17.64 29.21
N LYS A 683 42.92 -17.47 28.46
CA LYS A 683 43.43 -16.10 28.09
C LYS A 683 43.18 -15.65 26.64
N ASN A 684 42.68 -16.49 25.72
CA ASN A 684 42.69 -16.19 24.28
C ASN A 684 41.42 -16.59 23.49
N VAL A 685 40.21 -16.31 24.00
CA VAL A 685 38.96 -16.63 23.27
C VAL A 685 38.20 -15.35 22.96
N GLU A 686 37.96 -15.07 21.68
CA GLU A 686 37.11 -13.94 21.25
C GLU A 686 35.64 -14.26 21.56
N PRO A 687 34.90 -13.39 22.26
CA PRO A 687 33.49 -13.61 22.52
C PRO A 687 32.66 -13.32 21.27
N LEU A 688 31.73 -14.22 20.95
CA LEU A 688 30.76 -14.06 19.87
C LEU A 688 29.79 -12.93 20.23
N ALA A 689 29.59 -11.97 19.32
CA ALA A 689 28.63 -10.89 19.49
C ALA A 689 27.51 -11.01 18.45
N LEU A 690 26.29 -11.27 18.93
CA LEU A 690 25.08 -11.43 18.12
C LEU A 690 24.13 -10.26 18.35
N LEU A 691 23.49 -9.79 17.28
CA LEU A 691 22.42 -8.80 17.35
C LEU A 691 21.09 -9.52 17.14
N VAL A 692 20.16 -9.39 18.09
CA VAL A 692 18.89 -10.12 18.09
C VAL A 692 17.72 -9.17 18.32
N HIS A 693 16.59 -9.46 17.67
CA HIS A 693 15.34 -8.73 17.89
C HIS A 693 14.48 -9.47 18.94
N PRO A 694 13.83 -8.78 19.90
CA PRO A 694 13.03 -9.43 20.94
C PRO A 694 11.90 -10.34 20.42
N GLN A 695 11.29 -10.01 19.27
CA GLN A 695 10.21 -10.83 18.67
C GLN A 695 10.71 -12.08 17.94
N GLN A 696 12.02 -12.27 17.79
CA GLN A 696 12.54 -13.49 17.17
C GLN A 696 12.39 -14.67 18.15
N PRO A 697 12.08 -15.88 17.67
CA PRO A 697 12.00 -17.06 18.53
C PRO A 697 13.41 -17.55 18.93
N LEU A 698 13.50 -18.25 20.06
CA LEU A 698 14.75 -18.85 20.55
C LEU A 698 15.39 -19.82 19.55
N SER A 699 14.61 -20.48 18.69
CA SER A 699 15.09 -21.35 17.61
C SER A 699 15.95 -20.60 16.59
N TYR A 700 15.65 -19.33 16.33
CA TYR A 700 16.48 -18.50 15.46
C TYR A 700 17.84 -18.22 16.11
N LEU A 701 17.84 -17.90 17.40
CA LEU A 701 19.06 -17.72 18.18
C LEU A 701 19.86 -19.03 18.31
N GLU A 702 19.19 -20.16 18.46
CA GLU A 702 19.78 -21.50 18.48
C GLU A 702 20.58 -21.75 17.19
N ARG A 703 19.96 -21.51 16.03
CA ARG A 703 20.59 -21.69 14.72
C ARG A 703 21.76 -20.74 14.48
N LEU A 704 21.66 -19.50 14.95
CA LEU A 704 22.71 -18.50 14.84
C LEU A 704 23.93 -18.86 15.69
N ILE A 705 23.71 -19.47 16.85
CA ILE A 705 24.81 -20.00 17.68
C ILE A 705 25.36 -21.28 17.04
N GLN A 706 24.51 -22.18 16.55
CA GLN A 706 24.93 -23.42 15.87
C GLN A 706 25.82 -23.18 14.65
N SER A 707 25.58 -22.11 13.88
CA SER A 707 26.44 -21.76 12.74
C SER A 707 27.85 -21.34 13.13
N GLU A 708 28.05 -20.91 14.38
CA GLU A 708 29.34 -20.46 14.91
C GLU A 708 30.07 -21.57 15.69
N LEU A 709 29.42 -22.72 15.91
CA LEU A 709 29.99 -23.86 16.62
C LEU A 709 30.56 -24.90 15.63
N PRO A 710 31.72 -25.52 15.92
CA PRO A 710 32.23 -26.63 15.12
C PRO A 710 31.36 -27.88 15.29
N VAL A 711 31.30 -28.68 14.24
CA VAL A 711 30.62 -29.99 14.26
C VAL A 711 31.26 -30.96 15.24
N ILE A 712 30.43 -31.70 15.96
CA ILE A 712 30.83 -32.76 16.89
C ILE A 712 30.61 -34.13 16.22
N LYS A 713 31.39 -35.14 16.61
CA LYS A 713 31.17 -36.51 16.12
C LYS A 713 30.26 -37.27 17.08
N ASN A 714 29.24 -37.94 16.55
CA ASN A 714 28.39 -38.85 17.30
C ASN A 714 29.15 -40.12 17.71
N ASP A 715 28.57 -40.89 18.63
CA ASP A 715 29.09 -42.21 19.06
C ASP A 715 29.27 -43.19 17.88
N ASN A 716 28.54 -42.98 16.78
CA ASN A 716 28.63 -43.74 15.53
C ASN A 716 29.71 -43.23 14.55
N GLY A 717 30.45 -42.17 14.91
CA GLY A 717 31.50 -41.57 14.08
C GLY A 717 31.04 -40.58 13.02
N GLU A 718 29.72 -40.34 12.90
CA GLU A 718 29.11 -39.37 11.97
C GLU A 718 29.18 -37.93 12.51
N ASP A 719 29.33 -36.95 11.62
CA ASP A 719 29.35 -35.53 11.97
C ASP A 719 27.93 -35.03 12.28
N LYS A 720 27.74 -34.42 13.46
CA LYS A 720 26.48 -33.85 13.96
C LYS A 720 26.69 -32.41 14.42
N ILE A 721 25.69 -31.56 14.16
CA ILE A 721 25.65 -30.19 14.68
C ILE A 721 25.26 -30.24 16.18
N PRO A 722 26.00 -29.57 17.07
CA PRO A 722 25.69 -29.59 18.50
C PRO A 722 24.35 -28.91 18.79
N ALA A 723 23.49 -29.56 19.58
CA ALA A 723 22.25 -28.94 20.06
C ALA A 723 22.55 -27.81 21.07
N VAL A 724 21.76 -26.74 21.04
CA VAL A 724 21.86 -25.62 21.99
C VAL A 724 20.55 -25.50 22.75
N HIS A 725 20.61 -25.35 24.07
CA HIS A 725 19.44 -25.25 24.94
C HIS A 725 19.52 -24.03 25.85
N PHE A 726 18.41 -23.33 26.02
CA PHE A 726 18.31 -22.17 26.92
C PHE A 726 17.58 -22.58 28.20
N ARG A 727 18.14 -22.22 29.35
CA ARG A 727 17.47 -22.40 30.64
C ARG A 727 17.44 -21.11 31.44
N ALA A 728 16.35 -20.88 32.16
CA ALA A 728 16.23 -19.78 33.11
C ALA A 728 15.59 -20.28 34.40
N GLN A 729 15.80 -19.54 35.49
CA GLN A 729 15.26 -19.87 36.80
C GLN A 729 13.74 -19.73 36.82
N ASP A 730 13.03 -20.80 37.20
CA ASP A 730 11.57 -20.76 37.43
C ASP A 730 11.31 -20.38 38.88
N LEU A 731 11.01 -19.09 39.12
CA LEU A 731 10.61 -18.61 40.44
C LEU A 731 9.09 -18.77 40.56
N GLY A 732 8.66 -19.83 41.25
CA GLY A 732 7.25 -20.00 41.63
C GLY A 732 6.70 -18.78 42.39
N GLU A 733 5.39 -18.59 42.36
CA GLU A 733 4.65 -17.39 42.82
C GLU A 733 4.87 -16.96 44.30
N GLU A 734 5.67 -17.67 45.11
CA GLU A 734 5.82 -17.40 46.55
C GLU A 734 6.91 -16.37 46.93
N ALA A 735 7.69 -15.82 45.98
CA ALA A 735 8.75 -14.84 46.29
C ALA A 735 8.31 -13.37 46.20
N ILE A 736 7.00 -13.09 46.34
CA ILE A 736 6.46 -11.73 46.26
C ILE A 736 6.60 -11.04 47.63
N ASN A 737 7.59 -10.14 47.70
CA ASN A 737 7.62 -8.89 48.48
C ASN A 737 8.24 -8.91 49.90
N PRO A 738 9.38 -8.21 50.06
CA PRO A 738 9.66 -7.47 51.29
C PRO A 738 10.11 -6.05 50.93
N ASP A 739 9.18 -5.18 50.55
CA ASP A 739 9.18 -3.76 50.96
C ASP A 739 7.92 -3.06 50.40
N ARG A 740 6.81 -3.23 51.11
CA ARG A 740 5.75 -2.21 51.20
C ARG A 740 5.61 -1.83 52.67
N HIS A 741 5.96 -0.60 53.02
CA HIS A 741 5.16 0.31 53.85
C HIS A 741 5.84 1.68 53.97
N GLU A 742 5.26 2.71 53.35
CA GLU A 742 4.83 3.93 54.04
C GLU A 742 3.74 4.63 53.19
N PRO A 743 2.67 5.17 53.80
CA PRO A 743 1.54 5.77 53.09
C PRO A 743 1.75 7.28 52.91
N ASP A 744 1.66 7.77 51.68
CA ASP A 744 1.37 9.19 51.44
C ASP A 744 -0.01 9.29 50.78
N GLU A 745 -0.87 10.05 51.48
CA GLU A 745 -2.22 10.41 51.10
C GLU A 745 -2.22 11.29 49.82
N ASP A 746 -3.35 11.25 49.10
CA ASP A 746 -3.70 12.04 47.91
C ASP A 746 -3.28 11.48 46.54
N SER A 747 -3.88 10.36 46.15
CA SER A 747 -4.15 10.09 44.73
C SER A 747 -5.61 9.66 44.54
N GLU A 748 -6.36 10.45 43.78
CA GLU A 748 -7.78 10.20 43.53
C GLU A 748 -7.98 8.86 42.79
N GLU A 749 -8.82 8.04 43.44
CA GLU A 749 -9.25 6.70 43.07
C GLU A 749 -10.07 6.73 41.76
N TYR A 750 -9.51 6.20 40.67
CA TYR A 750 -10.30 5.78 39.51
C TYR A 750 -10.67 4.31 39.68
N LYS A 751 -11.91 4.07 40.13
CA LYS A 751 -12.57 2.75 40.06
C LYS A 751 -12.90 2.45 38.60
N PHE A 752 -12.36 1.35 38.08
CA PHE A 752 -12.96 0.64 36.94
C PHE A 752 -13.73 -0.55 37.50
N GLU A 753 -15.04 -0.54 37.31
CA GLU A 753 -15.93 -1.67 37.61
C GLU A 753 -15.91 -2.70 36.46
N HIS A 754 -15.77 -3.96 36.87
CA HIS A 754 -16.05 -5.23 36.18
C HIS A 754 -15.06 -5.73 35.10
N SER A 755 -13.98 -6.37 35.56
CA SER A 755 -13.59 -7.68 35.03
C SER A 755 -14.45 -8.75 35.72
N GLU A 756 -15.21 -9.53 34.94
CA GLU A 756 -15.90 -10.70 35.48
C GLU A 756 -14.88 -11.82 35.71
N ASP A 757 -14.44 -11.96 36.96
CA ASP A 757 -13.64 -13.10 37.41
C ASP A 757 -14.57 -14.31 37.62
N PHE A 758 -14.45 -15.34 36.78
CA PHE A 758 -15.10 -16.63 37.04
C PHE A 758 -14.32 -17.40 38.13
N LYS A 759 -14.95 -17.53 39.30
CA LYS A 759 -14.51 -18.37 40.42
C LYS A 759 -15.40 -19.60 40.54
N ILE A 760 -14.81 -20.79 40.47
CA ILE A 760 -15.43 -22.03 40.97
C ILE A 760 -14.40 -22.70 41.89
N ASP A 761 -14.80 -22.95 43.15
CA ASP A 761 -14.02 -23.62 44.22
C ASP A 761 -12.61 -23.05 44.54
N GLY A 762 -12.47 -21.73 44.51
CA GLY A 762 -11.41 -21.05 45.28
C GLY A 762 -9.98 -21.11 44.72
N LYS A 763 -9.78 -21.48 43.46
CA LYS A 763 -8.49 -21.35 42.75
C LYS A 763 -8.66 -20.73 41.37
N THR A 764 -7.68 -19.92 40.96
CA THR A 764 -7.57 -19.29 39.63
C THR A 764 -6.58 -20.11 38.80
N GLU A 765 -7.00 -20.74 37.70
CA GLU A 765 -6.12 -21.53 36.83
C GLU A 765 -6.04 -20.95 35.40
N ARG A 766 -4.83 -20.93 34.81
CA ARG A 766 -4.58 -20.70 33.38
C ARG A 766 -4.64 -22.05 32.63
N THR A 767 -5.34 -22.08 31.51
CA THR A 767 -5.61 -23.27 30.70
C THR A 767 -4.35 -23.86 30.08
N GLY A 768 -4.02 -25.08 30.52
CA GLY A 768 -2.92 -25.86 29.96
C GLY A 768 -2.61 -27.15 30.70
N LYS A 769 -3.61 -27.87 31.24
CA LYS A 769 -3.47 -29.27 31.70
C LYS A 769 -4.83 -29.97 31.74
N LEU A 770 -4.98 -31.00 30.91
CA LEU A 770 -6.01 -32.02 31.08
C LEU A 770 -5.56 -32.95 32.23
N ASN A 771 -6.26 -32.91 33.37
CA ASN A 771 -6.16 -33.94 34.39
C ASN A 771 -7.34 -34.91 34.24
N GLU A 772 -7.08 -36.09 33.66
CA GLU A 772 -7.95 -37.26 33.85
C GLU A 772 -7.62 -37.89 35.21
N SER A 773 -8.60 -37.93 36.11
CA SER A 773 -8.59 -38.81 37.28
C SER A 773 -9.65 -39.89 37.07
N GLY A 774 -9.20 -41.12 36.84
CA GLY A 774 -10.06 -42.30 36.70
C GLY A 774 -9.22 -43.57 36.61
N ASP A 775 -9.28 -44.38 37.65
CA ASP A 775 -8.50 -45.61 37.87
C ASP A 775 -8.58 -46.67 36.76
N ASN A 776 -7.52 -47.48 36.72
CA ASN A 776 -7.33 -48.78 36.04
C ASN A 776 -7.12 -48.78 34.52
N ALA A 777 -5.85 -48.81 34.08
CA ALA A 777 -5.27 -49.91 33.28
C ALA A 777 -3.93 -49.51 32.62
N VAL A 778 -2.99 -50.45 32.69
CA VAL A 778 -1.65 -50.55 32.07
C VAL A 778 -1.41 -49.65 30.83
N LYS A 779 -0.36 -48.80 30.88
CA LYS A 779 0.27 -48.21 29.68
C LYS A 779 1.66 -48.82 29.42
N PRO A 780 2.06 -49.02 28.16
CA PRO A 780 3.30 -49.71 27.79
C PRO A 780 4.52 -48.79 27.92
N VAL A 781 5.64 -49.43 28.23
CA VAL A 781 7.00 -48.89 28.31
C VAL A 781 7.40 -48.20 27.00
N GLN A 782 7.90 -46.97 27.09
CA GLN A 782 8.79 -46.36 26.09
C GLN A 782 10.14 -46.03 26.74
N PRO A 783 11.24 -46.13 25.97
CA PRO A 783 12.58 -46.26 26.53
C PRO A 783 13.11 -44.94 27.10
N ALA A 784 13.82 -45.07 28.22
CA ALA A 784 14.54 -43.99 28.88
C ALA A 784 15.66 -43.44 27.98
N ASN A 785 15.68 -42.12 27.76
CA ASN A 785 16.89 -41.39 27.41
C ASN A 785 17.54 -40.87 28.70
N PRO A 786 18.88 -40.84 28.79
CA PRO A 786 19.59 -40.66 30.04
C PRO A 786 19.42 -39.23 30.57
N VAL A 787 18.86 -39.12 31.77
CA VAL A 787 18.87 -37.91 32.58
C VAL A 787 20.33 -37.63 32.96
N LYS A 788 20.91 -36.53 32.45
CA LYS A 788 22.07 -35.92 33.12
C LYS A 788 21.61 -35.40 34.48
N GLU A 789 22.35 -35.73 35.53
CA GLU A 789 22.09 -35.29 36.91
C GLU A 789 21.88 -33.76 36.98
N PRO A 790 20.98 -33.27 37.85
CA PRO A 790 20.79 -31.83 38.05
C PRO A 790 22.07 -31.20 38.57
N ASP A 791 22.44 -30.05 38.01
CA ASP A 791 23.60 -29.26 38.41
C ASP A 791 23.45 -28.82 39.89
N PRO A 792 24.33 -29.23 40.80
CA PRO A 792 24.18 -28.98 42.23
C PRO A 792 24.30 -27.50 42.62
N GLU A 793 24.75 -26.60 41.74
CA GLU A 793 24.81 -25.16 42.04
C GLU A 793 23.50 -24.42 41.75
N HIS A 794 22.69 -24.82 40.76
CA HIS A 794 21.47 -24.09 40.31
C HIS A 794 20.28 -25.04 40.06
N PRO A 795 19.59 -25.54 41.11
CA PRO A 795 18.58 -26.60 41.00
C PRO A 795 17.27 -26.20 40.28
N ASP A 796 16.99 -24.90 40.12
CA ASP A 796 15.69 -24.38 39.65
C ASP A 796 15.72 -23.90 38.17
N PHE A 797 16.76 -24.23 37.40
CA PHE A 797 16.87 -23.82 36.00
C PHE A 797 16.10 -24.76 35.06
N VAL A 798 15.01 -24.25 34.48
CA VAL A 798 14.11 -24.99 33.60
C VAL A 798 14.44 -24.71 32.14
N ARG A 799 14.37 -25.74 31.29
CA ARG A 799 14.57 -25.61 29.83
C ARG A 799 13.36 -24.95 29.18
N TRP A 800 13.64 -23.95 28.34
CA TRP A 800 12.63 -23.23 27.58
C TRP A 800 12.38 -23.82 26.19
N SER A 801 11.17 -23.61 25.67
CA SER A 801 10.77 -24.05 24.33
C SER A 801 11.50 -23.22 23.26
N PRO A 802 11.99 -23.84 22.16
CA PRO A 802 12.66 -23.11 21.08
C PRO A 802 11.70 -22.19 20.30
N SER A 803 10.38 -22.32 20.47
CA SER A 803 9.39 -21.45 19.82
C SER A 803 9.07 -20.19 20.63
N THR A 804 9.54 -20.06 21.87
CA THR A 804 9.30 -18.87 22.71
C THR A 804 10.03 -17.65 22.15
N GLU A 805 9.40 -16.49 22.17
CA GLU A 805 10.03 -15.22 21.79
C GLU A 805 11.18 -14.87 22.76
N ILE A 806 12.27 -14.32 22.21
CA ILE A 806 13.42 -13.88 23.02
C ILE A 806 12.99 -12.83 24.05
N GLY A 807 12.06 -11.94 23.70
CA GLY A 807 11.52 -10.92 24.60
C GLY A 807 10.87 -11.53 25.84
N ASP A 808 10.00 -12.51 25.65
CA ASP A 808 9.30 -13.22 26.73
C ASP A 808 10.29 -14.03 27.59
N PHE A 809 11.22 -14.72 26.96
CA PHE A 809 12.27 -15.44 27.67
C PHE A 809 13.15 -14.51 28.53
N ILE A 810 13.55 -13.35 27.97
CA ILE A 810 14.37 -12.37 28.69
C ILE A 810 13.60 -11.72 29.84
N ARG A 811 12.28 -11.58 29.71
CA ARG A 811 11.40 -11.07 30.77
C ARG A 811 11.46 -11.94 32.02
N ASP A 812 11.26 -13.24 31.84
CA ASP A 812 11.27 -14.18 32.97
C ASP A 812 12.70 -14.41 33.46
N ALA A 813 13.69 -14.45 32.56
CA ALA A 813 15.10 -14.51 32.93
C ALA A 813 15.61 -13.26 33.67
N ALA A 814 15.01 -12.08 33.46
CA ALA A 814 15.37 -10.87 34.18
C ALA A 814 15.06 -10.96 35.68
N ARG A 815 14.07 -11.77 36.08
CA ARG A 815 13.73 -12.04 37.49
C ARG A 815 14.88 -12.76 38.20
N GLY A 816 15.49 -13.73 37.52
CA GLY A 816 16.70 -14.45 37.97
C GLY A 816 18.01 -13.71 37.74
N LYS A 817 18.00 -12.53 37.08
CA LYS A 817 19.18 -11.71 36.67
C LYS A 817 20.15 -12.39 35.68
N GLU A 818 20.04 -13.69 35.49
CA GLU A 818 20.84 -14.48 34.57
C GLU A 818 20.08 -15.67 33.98
N PHE A 819 20.52 -16.12 32.81
CA PHE A 819 20.08 -17.38 32.19
C PHE A 819 21.29 -18.18 31.74
N SER A 820 21.11 -19.50 31.55
CA SER A 820 22.17 -20.38 31.07
C SER A 820 21.94 -20.80 29.60
N VAL A 821 23.04 -20.95 28.87
CA VAL A 821 23.09 -21.52 27.53
C VAL A 821 23.90 -22.81 27.60
N ASP A 822 23.24 -23.92 27.36
CA ASP A 822 23.85 -25.24 27.35
C ASP A 822 24.17 -25.62 25.90
N VAL A 823 25.42 -25.96 25.64
CA VAL A 823 25.88 -26.42 24.33
C VAL A 823 26.25 -27.89 24.42
N GLU A 824 25.71 -28.72 23.53
CA GLU A 824 26.05 -30.14 23.43
C GLU A 824 27.56 -30.32 23.16
N GLY A 825 28.24 -31.03 24.05
CA GLY A 825 29.70 -31.24 23.99
C GLY A 825 30.56 -30.26 24.80
N ALA A 826 29.97 -29.20 25.36
CA ALA A 826 30.66 -28.33 26.32
C ALA A 826 30.63 -28.92 27.76
N PRO A 827 31.70 -28.75 28.56
CA PRO A 827 31.77 -29.31 29.91
C PRO A 827 30.94 -28.53 30.95
N GLU A 828 30.72 -27.23 30.75
CA GLU A 828 30.01 -26.32 31.66
C GLU A 828 28.99 -25.47 30.87
N PRO A 829 27.83 -25.13 31.47
CA PRO A 829 26.87 -24.20 30.88
C PRO A 829 27.41 -22.76 30.90
N ILE A 830 27.03 -21.95 29.91
CA ILE A 830 27.45 -20.55 29.81
C ILE A 830 26.37 -19.66 30.42
N PHE A 831 26.69 -18.98 31.52
CA PHE A 831 25.78 -18.02 32.13
C PHE A 831 25.85 -16.65 31.46
N VAL A 832 24.69 -16.03 31.24
CA VAL A 832 24.53 -14.73 30.59
C VAL A 832 23.78 -13.79 31.52
N ALA A 833 24.36 -12.63 31.82
CA ALA A 833 23.69 -11.60 32.59
C ALA A 833 22.62 -10.87 31.76
N VAL A 834 21.42 -10.70 32.34
CA VAL A 834 20.28 -10.00 31.76
C VAL A 834 20.26 -8.54 32.23
N PRO A 835 20.00 -7.55 31.35
CA PRO A 835 19.91 -6.15 31.75
C PRO A 835 18.69 -5.90 32.64
N SER A 836 18.86 -5.08 33.68
CA SER A 836 17.75 -4.65 34.52
C SER A 836 16.83 -3.66 33.80
N PHE A 837 15.63 -3.42 34.35
CA PHE A 837 14.74 -2.35 33.88
C PHE A 837 15.45 -0.99 33.79
N ALA A 838 16.29 -0.66 34.77
CA ALA A 838 17.04 0.59 34.80
C ALA A 838 18.08 0.68 33.66
N ASP A 839 18.73 -0.44 33.33
CA ASP A 839 19.70 -0.51 32.23
C ASP A 839 19.02 -0.42 30.87
N ARG A 840 17.86 -1.07 30.71
CA ARG A 840 17.08 -1.02 29.45
C ARG A 840 16.49 0.35 29.19
N THR A 841 15.99 1.01 30.23
CA THR A 841 15.36 2.33 30.10
C THR A 841 16.33 3.49 30.20
N TYR A 842 17.63 3.25 30.41
CA TYR A 842 18.63 4.30 30.63
C TYR A 842 18.62 5.40 29.55
N TYR A 843 18.69 5.01 28.28
CA TYR A 843 18.70 5.97 27.15
C TYR A 843 17.34 6.64 26.95
N LEU A 844 16.24 5.92 27.17
CA LEU A 844 14.88 6.45 27.07
C LEU A 844 14.62 7.51 28.16
N ARG A 845 14.97 7.21 29.41
CA ARG A 845 14.88 8.13 30.55
C ARG A 845 15.79 9.34 30.39
N MET A 846 17.01 9.16 29.87
CA MET A 846 17.90 10.28 29.56
C MET A 846 17.29 11.24 28.53
N ARG A 847 16.68 10.71 27.47
CA ARG A 847 15.97 11.52 26.46
C ARG A 847 14.74 12.19 27.05
N LEU A 848 13.93 11.47 27.84
CA LEU A 848 12.76 12.00 28.52
C LEU A 848 13.13 13.19 29.41
N ARG A 849 14.19 13.08 30.24
CA ARG A 849 14.67 14.18 31.09
C ARG A 849 15.09 15.41 30.27
N LYS A 850 15.73 15.20 29.12
CA LYS A 850 16.14 16.29 28.22
C LYS A 850 14.92 17.00 27.62
N THR A 851 13.94 16.25 27.14
CA THR A 851 12.68 16.78 26.60
C THR A 851 11.87 17.48 27.68
N ALA A 852 11.75 16.89 28.87
CA ALA A 852 11.07 17.48 30.03
C ALA A 852 11.67 18.85 30.41
N LYS A 853 13.00 19.00 30.41
CA LYS A 853 13.66 20.28 30.66
C LYS A 853 13.32 21.34 29.62
N GLN A 854 13.21 20.95 28.35
CA GLN A 854 12.81 21.86 27.27
C GLN A 854 11.34 22.28 27.41
N ILE A 855 10.45 21.33 27.71
CA ILE A 855 9.04 21.61 28.01
C ILE A 855 8.93 22.57 29.19
N SER A 856 9.66 22.34 30.30
CA SER A 856 9.63 23.23 31.47
C SER A 856 9.97 24.68 31.10
N SER A 857 11.04 24.89 30.33
CA SER A 857 11.47 26.23 29.89
C SER A 857 10.43 26.95 29.02
N LEU A 858 9.73 26.22 28.16
CA LEU A 858 8.69 26.77 27.30
C LEU A 858 7.37 26.99 28.05
N ALA A 859 7.08 26.15 29.06
CA ALA A 859 5.88 26.25 29.89
C ALA A 859 5.87 27.55 30.70
N ASP A 860 7.02 27.99 31.21
CA ASP A 860 7.15 29.27 31.91
C ASP A 860 6.81 30.46 31.00
N ILE A 861 7.25 30.44 29.75
CA ILE A 861 6.92 31.49 28.76
C ILE A 861 5.43 31.47 28.43
N LYS A 862 4.87 30.27 28.21
CA LYS A 862 3.46 30.06 27.89
C LYS A 862 2.54 30.58 28.99
N THR A 863 2.77 30.15 30.24
CA THR A 863 1.96 30.56 31.40
C THR A 863 1.98 32.07 31.63
N GLU A 864 3.13 32.72 31.41
CA GLU A 864 3.23 34.17 31.53
C GLU A 864 2.40 34.90 30.45
N CYS A 865 2.46 34.43 29.21
CA CYS A 865 1.68 34.97 28.08
C CYS A 865 0.17 34.78 28.29
N ASP A 866 -0.26 33.59 28.70
CA ASP A 866 -1.67 33.24 28.91
C ASP A 866 -2.27 34.13 30.01
N ARG A 867 -1.54 34.31 31.11
CA ARG A 867 -1.94 35.23 32.19
C ARG A 867 -2.10 36.68 31.71
N LEU A 868 -1.21 37.16 30.85
CA LEU A 868 -1.29 38.51 30.28
C LEU A 868 -2.46 38.65 29.30
N ALA A 869 -2.75 37.61 28.52
CA ALA A 869 -3.89 37.58 27.60
C ALA A 869 -5.22 37.66 28.39
N HIS A 870 -5.41 36.80 29.39
CA HIS A 870 -6.62 36.79 30.23
C HIS A 870 -6.86 38.11 30.98
N LYS A 871 -5.80 38.72 31.55
CA LYS A 871 -5.92 40.00 32.26
C LYS A 871 -6.47 41.12 31.38
N SER A 872 -6.21 41.06 30.08
CA SER A 872 -6.73 42.05 29.15
C SER A 872 -8.17 41.82 28.72
N ALA A 873 -8.57 40.56 28.51
CA ALA A 873 -9.95 40.20 28.23
C ALA A 873 -10.86 40.63 29.39
N GLN A 874 -10.38 40.43 30.63
CA GLN A 874 -11.06 40.92 31.83
C GLN A 874 -11.24 42.44 31.84
N ARG A 875 -10.25 43.22 31.36
CA ARG A 875 -10.38 44.68 31.24
C ARG A 875 -11.42 45.11 30.20
N VAL A 876 -11.53 44.39 29.09
CA VAL A 876 -12.56 44.65 28.07
C VAL A 876 -13.94 44.35 28.64
N ALA A 877 -14.11 43.23 29.35
CA ALA A 877 -15.36 42.89 30.02
C ALA A 877 -15.76 43.93 31.09
N GLN A 878 -14.79 44.41 31.89
CA GLN A 878 -15.01 45.50 32.85
C GLN A 878 -15.45 46.81 32.16
N GLY A 879 -14.86 47.11 30.99
CA GLY A 879 -15.27 48.27 30.19
C GLY A 879 -16.70 48.17 29.67
N GLY A 880 -17.08 47.00 29.12
CA GLY A 880 -18.46 46.75 28.68
C GLY A 880 -19.48 46.85 29.82
N PHE A 881 -19.15 46.31 30.99
CA PHE A 881 -19.99 46.44 32.18
C PHE A 881 -20.16 47.89 32.63
N ALA A 882 -19.09 48.70 32.62
CA ALA A 882 -19.16 50.11 32.97
C ALA A 882 -20.07 50.91 32.03
N VAL A 883 -20.06 50.60 30.72
CA VAL A 883 -20.97 51.23 29.75
C VAL A 883 -22.44 50.88 30.04
N LEU A 884 -22.73 49.62 30.38
CA LEU A 884 -24.09 49.20 30.74
C LEU A 884 -24.60 49.90 32.01
N VAL A 885 -23.75 50.02 33.03
CA VAL A 885 -24.09 50.75 34.26
C VAL A 885 -24.30 52.24 33.99
N GLY A 886 -23.46 52.84 33.13
CA GLY A 886 -23.62 54.23 32.71
C GLY A 886 -24.90 54.46 31.91
N TRP A 887 -25.27 53.53 31.03
CA TRP A 887 -26.54 53.58 30.27
C TRP A 887 -27.74 53.49 31.22
N TRP A 888 -27.73 52.52 32.15
CA TRP A 888 -28.77 52.37 33.15
C TRP A 888 -28.95 53.64 34.00
N GLY A 889 -27.84 54.21 34.47
CA GLY A 889 -27.85 55.48 35.21
C GLY A 889 -28.38 56.64 34.37
N SER A 890 -28.05 56.70 33.08
CA SER A 890 -28.55 57.74 32.17
C SER A 890 -30.06 57.65 31.97
N VAL A 891 -30.59 56.43 31.76
CA VAL A 891 -32.04 56.21 31.67
C VAL A 891 -32.74 56.59 32.98
N TYR A 892 -32.17 56.24 34.13
CA TYR A 892 -32.71 56.61 35.43
C TYR A 892 -32.79 58.13 35.60
N VAL A 893 -31.70 58.86 35.32
CA VAL A 893 -31.67 60.33 35.45
C VAL A 893 -32.65 60.98 34.48
N LEU A 894 -32.69 60.56 33.21
CA LEU A 894 -33.58 61.14 32.21
C LEU A 894 -35.06 60.83 32.48
N THR A 895 -35.37 59.68 33.10
CA THR A 895 -36.75 59.31 33.42
C THR A 895 -37.25 60.00 34.70
N PHE A 896 -36.41 60.05 35.75
CA PHE A 896 -36.83 60.46 37.09
C PHE A 896 -36.38 61.85 37.53
N GLN A 897 -35.35 62.44 36.89
CA GLN A 897 -34.80 63.76 37.26
C GLN A 897 -34.98 64.83 36.19
N THR A 898 -35.59 64.51 35.05
CA THR A 898 -35.92 65.50 34.01
C THR A 898 -37.38 65.41 33.61
N ASP A 899 -37.91 66.51 33.07
CA ASP A 899 -39.32 66.63 32.67
C ASP A 899 -39.69 65.82 31.40
N LEU A 900 -38.76 65.01 30.86
CA LEU A 900 -38.96 64.19 29.66
C LEU A 900 -39.94 63.02 29.88
N GLY A 901 -39.96 62.46 31.09
CA GLY A 901 -40.87 61.37 31.46
C GLY A 901 -40.63 60.05 30.69
N TRP A 902 -41.46 59.04 30.98
CA TRP A 902 -41.32 57.71 30.36
C TRP A 902 -41.79 57.70 28.89
N ASP A 903 -42.79 58.50 28.52
CA ASP A 903 -43.35 58.55 27.17
C ASP A 903 -42.30 58.90 26.09
N VAL A 904 -41.27 59.67 26.45
CA VAL A 904 -40.14 59.99 25.55
C VAL A 904 -39.04 58.94 25.62
N MET A 905 -38.79 58.35 26.80
CA MET A 905 -37.70 57.38 27.02
C MET A 905 -38.03 55.97 26.50
N GLU A 906 -39.30 55.58 26.45
CA GLU A 906 -39.76 54.29 25.93
C GLU A 906 -39.31 54.04 24.47
N PRO A 907 -39.61 54.90 23.47
CA PRO A 907 -39.16 54.66 22.10
C PRO A 907 -37.64 54.75 21.95
N VAL A 908 -36.95 55.56 22.76
CA VAL A 908 -35.49 55.68 22.76
C VAL A 908 -34.84 54.38 23.23
N THR A 909 -35.32 53.81 24.34
CA THR A 909 -34.79 52.55 24.86
C THR A 909 -35.07 51.38 23.91
N TYR A 910 -36.24 51.36 23.25
CA TYR A 910 -36.55 50.40 22.20
C TYR A 910 -35.58 50.50 21.01
N LEU A 911 -35.32 51.71 20.51
CA LEU A 911 -34.43 51.93 19.36
C LEU A 911 -32.97 51.60 19.68
N VAL A 912 -32.51 51.89 20.89
CA VAL A 912 -31.17 51.50 21.37
C VAL A 912 -31.07 49.98 21.54
N GLY A 913 -32.11 49.33 22.07
CA GLY A 913 -32.17 47.86 22.16
C GLY A 913 -32.10 47.20 20.79
N LEU A 914 -32.90 47.67 19.83
CA LEU A 914 -32.89 47.18 18.44
C LEU A 914 -31.52 47.43 17.78
N SER A 915 -30.92 48.60 17.97
CA SER A 915 -29.59 48.92 17.44
C SER A 915 -28.50 48.01 18.04
N THR A 916 -28.62 47.65 19.32
CA THR A 916 -27.69 46.72 19.98
C THR A 916 -27.84 45.30 19.44
N LEU A 917 -29.07 44.85 19.15
CA LEU A 917 -29.33 43.57 18.47
C LEU A 917 -28.76 43.55 17.05
N ILE A 918 -28.97 44.62 16.27
CA ILE A 918 -28.39 44.76 14.93
C ILE A 918 -26.87 44.74 14.99
N GLY A 919 -26.25 45.46 15.94
CA GLY A 919 -24.81 45.45 16.15
C GLY A 919 -24.27 44.07 16.55
N GLY A 920 -24.97 43.35 17.42
CA GLY A 920 -24.67 41.96 17.76
C GLY A 920 -24.78 41.03 16.55
N TYR A 921 -25.80 41.21 15.71
CA TYR A 921 -25.99 40.45 14.49
C TYR A 921 -24.94 40.76 13.42
N MET A 922 -24.53 42.02 13.26
CA MET A 922 -23.40 42.39 12.41
C MET A 922 -22.09 41.75 12.90
N TRP A 923 -21.88 41.70 14.22
CA TRP A 923 -20.72 41.02 14.80
C TRP A 923 -20.77 39.51 14.56
N PHE A 924 -21.96 38.89 14.61
CA PHE A 924 -22.21 37.49 14.23
C PHE A 924 -21.86 37.24 12.76
N LEU A 925 -22.42 38.05 11.84
CA LEU A 925 -22.17 37.92 10.40
C LEU A 925 -20.70 38.10 10.04
N TYR A 926 -19.98 38.98 10.75
CA TYR A 926 -18.56 39.17 10.48
C TYR A 926 -17.70 37.98 10.95
N HIS A 927 -18.10 37.29 12.03
CA HIS A 927 -17.32 36.21 12.63
C HIS A 927 -17.85 34.80 12.34
N ASN A 928 -19.02 34.66 11.68
CA ASN A 928 -19.69 33.41 11.32
C ASN A 928 -19.73 32.36 12.46
N ARG A 929 -19.85 32.82 13.71
CA ARG A 929 -19.89 31.98 14.93
C ARG A 929 -20.86 32.60 15.94
N GLU A 930 -21.53 31.76 16.73
CA GLU A 930 -22.48 32.19 17.75
C GLU A 930 -21.90 33.27 18.69
N VAL A 931 -22.71 34.31 18.96
CA VAL A 931 -22.37 35.42 19.87
C VAL A 931 -22.59 34.98 21.31
N SER A 932 -21.79 34.01 21.77
CA SER A 932 -21.73 33.65 23.18
C SER A 932 -20.60 34.41 23.86
N TYR A 933 -20.79 34.78 25.14
CA TYR A 933 -19.75 35.41 25.96
C TYR A 933 -18.46 34.57 25.95
N ARG A 934 -18.58 33.23 25.99
CA ARG A 934 -17.46 32.30 25.94
C ARG A 934 -16.72 32.37 24.59
N SER A 935 -17.45 32.43 23.48
CA SER A 935 -16.87 32.53 22.13
C SER A 935 -16.12 33.85 21.90
N ALA A 936 -16.73 34.98 22.26
CA ALA A 936 -16.11 36.30 22.13
C ALA A 936 -14.89 36.48 23.05
N MET A 937 -14.95 35.95 24.27
CA MET A 937 -13.81 35.95 25.19
C MET A 937 -12.68 35.07 24.68
N ASN A 938 -12.96 33.84 24.23
CA ASN A 938 -11.94 32.95 23.68
C ASN A 938 -11.26 33.54 22.44
N PHE A 939 -12.02 34.21 21.57
CA PHE A 939 -11.46 34.87 20.38
C PHE A 939 -10.52 36.03 20.73
N THR A 940 -10.91 36.89 21.67
CA THR A 940 -10.08 38.03 22.10
C THR A 940 -8.85 37.58 22.89
N VAL A 941 -8.97 36.51 23.68
CA VAL A 941 -7.85 35.86 24.37
C VAL A 941 -6.89 35.24 23.36
N SER A 942 -7.39 34.40 22.44
CA SER A 942 -6.58 33.69 21.44
C SER A 942 -5.80 34.65 20.53
N LYS A 943 -6.45 35.67 19.94
CA LYS A 943 -5.74 36.65 19.09
C LYS A 943 -4.61 37.38 19.82
N ARG A 944 -4.82 37.68 21.11
CA ARG A 944 -3.80 38.36 21.91
C ARG A 944 -2.70 37.41 22.35
N GLN A 945 -3.07 36.18 22.67
CA GLN A 945 -2.16 35.09 23.02
C GLN A 945 -1.19 34.83 21.86
N ASP A 946 -1.68 34.71 20.62
CA ASP A 946 -0.83 34.53 19.43
C ASP A 946 0.16 35.68 19.25
N LYS A 947 -0.31 36.92 19.42
CA LYS A 947 0.55 38.11 19.34
C LYS A 947 1.61 38.13 20.45
N LEU A 948 1.27 37.68 21.65
CA LEU A 948 2.21 37.58 22.78
C LEU A 948 3.21 36.44 22.58
N TYR A 949 2.77 35.32 21.99
CA TYR A 949 3.64 34.20 21.62
C TYR A 949 4.68 34.63 20.58
N GLN A 950 4.25 35.31 19.52
CA GLN A 950 5.17 35.88 18.52
C GLN A 950 6.15 36.90 19.15
N ALA A 951 5.66 37.78 20.04
CA ALA A 951 6.50 38.80 20.68
C ALA A 951 7.54 38.21 21.65
N LYS A 952 7.24 37.07 22.29
CA LYS A 952 8.17 36.38 23.21
C LYS A 952 8.94 35.23 22.55
N GLY A 953 8.74 34.99 21.25
CA GLY A 953 9.40 33.90 20.52
C GLY A 953 8.96 32.50 20.97
N PHE A 954 7.71 32.36 21.43
CA PHE A 954 7.12 31.07 21.76
C PHE A 954 6.58 30.42 20.48
N ASP A 955 7.16 29.29 20.09
CA ASP A 955 6.76 28.48 18.94
C ASP A 955 5.78 27.38 19.38
N VAL A 956 4.54 27.47 18.90
CA VAL A 956 3.45 26.54 19.23
C VAL A 956 3.71 25.16 18.63
N SER A 957 4.18 25.07 17.39
CA SER A 957 4.46 23.80 16.70
C SER A 957 5.59 23.05 17.38
N LYS A 958 6.64 23.77 17.80
CA LYS A 958 7.75 23.18 18.58
C LYS A 958 7.30 22.70 19.96
N TRP A 959 6.41 23.45 20.62
CA TRP A 959 5.82 23.03 21.88
C TRP A 959 5.04 21.72 21.72
N ASP A 960 4.13 21.64 20.75
CA ASP A 960 3.30 20.45 20.54
C ASP A 960 4.15 19.22 20.19
N ALA A 961 5.17 19.38 19.34
CA ALA A 961 6.11 18.30 18.99
C ALA A 961 6.89 17.77 20.21
N LEU A 962 7.36 18.66 21.09
CA LEU A 962 8.10 18.26 22.30
C LEU A 962 7.19 17.55 23.31
N VAL A 963 5.94 18.01 23.46
CA VAL A 963 4.96 17.41 24.36
C VAL A 963 4.54 16.03 23.84
N GLU A 964 4.31 15.87 22.53
CA GLU A 964 4.03 14.58 21.91
C GLU A 964 5.21 13.61 22.04
N GLU A 965 6.44 14.07 21.80
CA GLU A 965 7.65 13.26 21.99
C GLU A 965 7.81 12.81 23.44
N GLY A 966 7.53 13.70 24.41
CA GLY A 966 7.51 13.37 25.84
C GLY A 966 6.48 12.28 26.16
N ASN A 967 5.25 12.42 25.65
CA ASN A 967 4.17 11.44 25.85
C ASN A 967 4.47 10.09 25.18
N ARG A 968 5.16 10.07 24.04
CA ARG A 968 5.62 8.83 23.39
C ARG A 968 6.67 8.12 24.25
N LEU A 969 7.70 8.83 24.71
CA LEU A 969 8.76 8.26 25.54
C LEU A 969 8.23 7.69 26.87
N ARG A 970 7.24 8.35 27.49
CA ARG A 970 6.56 7.83 28.68
C ARG A 970 5.84 6.51 28.41
N ARG A 971 5.06 6.43 27.33
CA ARG A 971 4.36 5.20 26.96
C ARG A 971 5.34 4.05 26.72
N GLU A 972 6.45 4.32 26.04
CA GLU A 972 7.51 3.33 25.83
C GLU A 972 8.13 2.86 27.15
N ILE A 973 8.48 3.78 28.06
CA ILE A 973 9.06 3.40 29.36
C ILE A 973 8.04 2.62 30.20
N LYS A 974 6.76 3.00 30.17
CA LYS A 974 5.69 2.32 30.89
C LYS A 974 5.43 0.92 30.35
N MET A 975 5.42 0.74 29.03
CA MET A 975 5.34 -0.60 28.42
C MET A 975 6.53 -1.46 28.85
N VAL A 976 7.75 -0.91 28.88
CA VAL A 976 8.92 -1.64 29.38
C VAL A 976 8.82 -1.91 30.89
N ALA A 977 8.18 -1.05 31.66
CA ALA A 977 7.95 -1.24 33.09
C ALA A 977 6.97 -2.39 33.34
N GLU A 978 5.87 -2.42 32.58
CA GLU A 978 4.89 -3.52 32.55
C GLU A 978 5.53 -4.84 32.09
N GLU A 979 6.44 -4.80 31.10
CA GLU A 979 7.21 -5.99 30.71
C GLU A 979 8.03 -6.54 31.88
N TYR A 980 8.72 -5.71 32.65
CA TYR A 980 9.54 -6.17 33.79
C TYR A 980 8.76 -6.36 35.10
N ASP A 981 7.44 -6.10 35.10
CA ASP A 981 6.60 -6.08 36.31
C ASP A 981 7.16 -5.14 37.40
N VAL A 982 7.61 -3.95 36.97
CA VAL A 982 8.18 -2.92 37.83
C VAL A 982 7.27 -1.69 37.82
N ASP A 983 6.88 -1.22 39.01
CA ASP A 983 6.17 0.05 39.15
C ASP A 983 7.12 1.22 38.85
N TRP A 984 6.92 1.87 37.71
CA TRP A 984 7.70 3.05 37.31
C TRP A 984 7.01 4.36 37.73
N ASP A 985 7.62 5.08 38.67
CA ASP A 985 7.15 6.38 39.14
C ASP A 985 7.58 7.51 38.17
N GLU A 986 6.59 8.06 37.45
CA GLU A 986 6.78 9.15 36.49
C GLU A 986 7.27 10.45 37.16
N ALA A 987 6.81 10.74 38.38
CA ALA A 987 7.05 12.01 39.05
C ALA A 987 8.52 12.17 39.47
N ARG A 988 9.14 11.05 39.89
CA ARG A 988 10.55 11.02 40.29
C ARG A 988 11.52 11.29 39.14
N GLU A 989 11.16 10.93 37.92
CA GLU A 989 12.05 11.05 36.76
C GLU A 989 12.01 12.42 36.08
N GLU A 990 10.90 13.14 36.23
CA GLU A 990 10.65 14.40 35.52
C GLU A 990 11.09 15.62 36.33
N GLY A 991 11.09 15.49 37.65
CA GLY A 991 11.64 16.48 38.58
C GLY A 991 10.88 17.80 38.67
N ASP A 992 9.89 18.07 37.81
CA ASP A 992 9.23 19.37 37.68
C ASP A 992 7.70 19.21 37.47
N GLU A 993 6.91 19.61 38.48
CA GLU A 993 5.44 19.43 38.51
C GLU A 993 4.72 20.12 37.33
N LYS A 994 5.32 21.21 36.81
CA LYS A 994 4.81 21.95 35.65
C LYS A 994 4.80 21.12 34.37
N VAL A 995 5.78 20.25 34.19
CA VAL A 995 5.90 19.37 33.02
C VAL A 995 4.84 18.28 33.09
N ALA A 996 4.68 17.68 34.27
CA ALA A 996 3.62 16.71 34.53
C ALA A 996 2.24 17.31 34.26
N LYS A 997 2.00 18.55 34.70
CA LYS A 997 0.75 19.28 34.44
C LYS A 997 0.54 19.56 32.94
N ALA A 998 1.55 20.06 32.24
CA ALA A 998 1.45 20.35 30.80
C ALA A 998 1.11 19.09 29.97
N LEU A 999 1.73 17.96 30.29
CA LEU A 999 1.50 16.68 29.63
C LEU A 999 0.12 16.09 29.99
N ARG A 1000 -0.34 16.27 31.25
CA ARG A 1000 -1.71 15.90 31.68
C ARG A 1000 -2.78 16.76 31.01
N ASP A 1001 -2.58 18.07 30.91
CA ASP A 1001 -3.55 19.01 30.32
C ASP A 1001 -3.75 18.74 28.82
N GLU A 1002 -2.70 18.38 28.08
CA GLU A 1002 -2.83 17.98 26.66
C GLU A 1002 -3.65 16.68 26.52
N ARG A 1003 -3.42 15.71 27.41
CA ARG A 1003 -4.20 14.45 27.44
C ARG A 1003 -5.67 14.71 27.73
N ARG A 1004 -5.96 15.58 28.70
CA ARG A 1004 -7.32 16.01 29.02
C ARG A 1004 -7.97 16.76 27.86
N LYS A 1005 -7.21 17.57 27.11
CA LYS A 1005 -7.72 18.23 25.90
C LYS A 1005 -8.07 17.24 24.79
N LYS A 1006 -7.25 16.20 24.57
CA LYS A 1006 -7.55 15.09 23.63
C LYS A 1006 -8.74 14.23 24.09
N GLN A 1007 -8.93 14.10 25.40
CA GLN A 1007 -10.08 13.37 25.96
C GLN A 1007 -11.37 14.20 25.87
N ILE A 1008 -11.32 15.50 26.16
CA ILE A 1008 -12.45 16.43 26.01
C ILE A 1008 -12.86 16.62 24.54
N SER A 1009 -11.92 16.59 23.58
CA SER A 1009 -12.28 16.60 22.16
C SER A 1009 -13.02 15.31 21.76
N LYS A 1010 -12.62 14.17 22.34
CA LYS A 1010 -13.27 12.87 22.13
C LYS A 1010 -14.69 12.84 22.77
N ASP A 1011 -14.82 13.32 24.00
CA ASP A 1011 -16.10 13.39 24.72
C ASP A 1011 -17.05 14.47 24.14
N GLY A 1012 -16.50 15.54 23.54
CA GLY A 1012 -17.27 16.60 22.88
C GLY A 1012 -17.90 16.17 21.56
N GLU A 1013 -17.21 15.33 20.79
CA GLU A 1013 -17.75 14.67 19.58
C GLU A 1013 -18.90 13.71 19.94
N ASP A 1014 -18.80 13.02 21.09
CA ASP A 1014 -19.85 12.13 21.61
C ASP A 1014 -21.11 12.88 22.11
N GLU A 1015 -20.97 14.08 22.68
CA GLU A 1015 -22.10 14.91 23.11
C GLU A 1015 -22.81 15.64 21.96
N GLU A 1016 -22.09 16.13 20.95
CA GLU A 1016 -22.72 16.71 19.75
C GLU A 1016 -23.50 15.64 18.95
N GLY A 1017 -23.02 14.40 18.93
CA GLY A 1017 -23.73 13.25 18.39
C GLY A 1017 -25.05 12.94 19.12
N LYS A 1018 -25.10 13.10 20.45
CA LYS A 1018 -26.32 12.89 21.26
C LYS A 1018 -27.33 14.03 21.14
N LYS A 1019 -26.89 15.30 21.04
CA LYS A 1019 -27.81 16.45 20.87
C LYS A 1019 -28.49 16.47 19.51
N ARG A 1020 -27.80 16.06 18.45
CA ARG A 1020 -28.40 15.87 17.10
C ARG A 1020 -29.43 14.74 17.05
N LYS A 1021 -29.33 13.76 17.95
CA LYS A 1021 -30.29 12.66 18.07
C LYS A 1021 -31.58 13.11 18.77
N LYS A 1022 -31.45 13.93 19.81
CA LYS A 1022 -32.59 14.46 20.57
C LYS A 1022 -33.41 15.51 19.81
N SER A 1023 -32.76 16.36 19.01
CA SER A 1023 -33.48 17.32 18.14
C SER A 1023 -34.23 16.66 16.97
N LYS A 1024 -34.04 15.36 16.75
CA LYS A 1024 -34.77 14.59 15.72
C LYS A 1024 -35.98 13.83 16.27
N GLU A 1025 -36.02 13.57 17.57
CA GLU A 1025 -37.17 12.95 18.24
C GLU A 1025 -38.23 13.99 18.60
N ASP A 1026 -37.85 15.25 18.85
CA ASP A 1026 -38.80 16.32 19.20
C ASP A 1026 -39.53 16.95 17.97
N ASP A 1027 -39.07 16.67 16.74
CA ASP A 1027 -39.69 17.14 15.48
C ASP A 1027 -40.71 16.13 14.88
N GLU A 1028 -40.90 14.95 15.49
CA GLU A 1028 -41.85 13.91 15.03
C GLU A 1028 -43.20 13.91 15.79
N ASP A 1029 -43.41 14.82 16.75
CA ASP A 1029 -44.64 14.90 17.57
C ASP A 1029 -45.59 16.07 17.20
N ASP A 1030 -45.34 16.81 16.12
CA ASP A 1030 -46.17 17.96 15.70
C ASP A 1030 -46.49 18.03 14.18
N ASP A 1031 -46.66 16.87 13.51
CA ASP A 1031 -47.35 16.75 12.19
C ASP A 1031 -48.26 15.51 12.09
#